data_AF-A0A2E5U6J7-F1
#
_entry.id   AF-A0A2E5U6J7-F1
#
_cell.length_a   1.000
_cell.length_b   1.000
_cell.length_c   1.000
_cell.angle_alpha   90.00
_cell.angle_beta   90.00
_cell.angle_gamma   90.00
#
_symmetry.space_group_name_H-M   'P 1'
#
loop_
_entity.id
_entity.type
_entity.pdbx_description
1 polymer ?
#
loop_
_entity_poly.entity_id
_entity_poly.type
_entity_poly.pdbx_seq_one_letter_code
_entity_poly.pdbx_strand_id
1 'polypeptide(L)'
;MSNKLISIGLMLVLMWPLTAGDGKRPAKSYNGPRKDITTLRSISGVGQNLAVFGSSVNYDADIVAYQEDAMPAYSPSGFGRGTADTLAYTPADGGWNAYFYGYQAIGDAFMTAFQMPADGIIKGLNVPVYHWGTGEQQITFSLHKLSYPVGADGAEYSAAAVDGAGWLGGYDMDASGWVTISGTDYTAGGTAGVCNPASSPVMAAAQDPLGATDGTGPAGVPTKGLIWPDGFTALTADPESHLAEQDNWYATGDYGSEPELMAGDWVGVLAHATGAGGGSDPTLGFYYEAADGLVDNWVGLKFYGECGGTSGNGGWHVRHWMFKMELAVELTGDRGPVFTSVSALPTTLSQEERELTVQVTDDNPSGEAAGVSSVTLTYQLDSLTAEVNSVAMSLSDGNSDDGTWTASLPGQSAGTTVYYSVTAYDNNANATSTSMASYFIFTATAGNDLIFNNQDKLYGSLAYSAQLYFYWAALSATGFDIWDASYGGMTDELTSQYTTIVEMAGTGPTFVNDDEVTSWWAPGDKVYIAFGDEWLGARSGWADGPTAGGSVAREVLGIDAEYNDIAPGAGVSRLMAIEGDAYSGALWTFMQNANADSSLDTLGTVMPVHLNYDPGYETGGSNWLDGVDALASHTVHMTGLGGILDSTGAAPDSAATYNVMISGQAGNGGRSAFLAFDPIAINTQSAAPHDAGYVWVGAHSYSGANVSPLALAYEGLDAGVNTDNEIAMPNRFELKGNYPNPFNPSTSIAYSIDLNSNVNVTVYSLLGEEIATLFAGDVTPGTHEVRWNGVDNAGVAVASGVYIYRVEANNQALTGKMMLLK
;
A
#
# COMPACT_ATOMS: atom_id res chain seq x y z
N MET A 1 -41.96 34.07 -12.03
CA MET A 1 -42.10 33.60 -10.63
C MET A 1 -42.60 32.17 -10.65
N SER A 2 -41.69 31.20 -10.54
CA SER A 2 -41.94 29.85 -10.03
C SER A 2 -40.61 29.10 -9.97
N ASN A 3 -40.37 28.53 -8.80
CA ASN A 3 -39.25 27.75 -8.32
C ASN A 3 -38.67 26.71 -9.29
N LYS A 4 -37.34 26.69 -9.39
CA LYS A 4 -36.55 25.45 -9.48
C LYS A 4 -35.39 25.56 -8.51
N LEU A 5 -35.43 24.76 -7.45
CA LEU A 5 -34.31 24.51 -6.56
C LEU A 5 -33.16 23.92 -7.38
N ILE A 6 -32.00 24.55 -7.32
CA ILE A 6 -30.73 23.94 -7.68
C ILE A 6 -30.19 23.35 -6.37
N SER A 7 -30.11 22.03 -6.32
CA SER A 7 -29.45 21.26 -5.28
C SER A 7 -27.95 21.56 -5.31
N ILE A 8 -27.48 22.32 -4.33
CA ILE A 8 -26.07 22.45 -3.99
C ILE A 8 -25.70 21.15 -3.25
N GLY A 9 -25.10 20.22 -3.98
CA GLY A 9 -24.38 19.10 -3.39
C GLY A 9 -22.98 19.58 -3.01
N LEU A 10 -22.73 19.72 -1.72
CA LEU A 10 -21.39 19.83 -1.16
C LEU A 10 -20.69 18.48 -1.44
N MET A 11 -19.90 18.40 -2.51
CA MET A 11 -18.88 17.36 -2.67
C MET A 11 -17.59 17.90 -2.04
N LEU A 12 -17.31 17.49 -0.81
CA LEU A 12 -15.94 17.48 -0.29
C LEU A 12 -15.20 16.38 -1.06
N VAL A 13 -14.55 16.74 -2.16
CA VAL A 13 -13.54 15.88 -2.79
C VAL A 13 -12.21 16.23 -2.14
N LEU A 14 -11.77 15.42 -1.18
CA LEU A 14 -10.37 15.34 -0.80
C LEU A 14 -9.63 14.69 -1.97
N MET A 15 -9.17 15.50 -2.92
CA MET A 15 -8.24 15.08 -3.96
C MET A 15 -6.82 15.20 -3.39
N TRP A 16 -6.20 14.06 -3.10
CA TRP A 16 -4.78 14.01 -2.75
C TRP A 16 -3.91 14.08 -4.01
N PRO A 17 -2.77 14.80 -3.97
CA PRO A 17 -1.75 14.72 -5.01
C PRO A 17 -1.10 13.32 -4.95
N LEU A 18 -1.05 12.64 -6.09
CA LEU A 18 -0.15 11.49 -6.29
C LEU A 18 1.29 12.01 -6.23
N THR A 19 2.03 11.63 -5.20
CA THR A 19 3.44 12.00 -5.03
C THR A 19 4.28 11.42 -6.16
N ALA A 20 5.26 12.19 -6.66
CA ALA A 20 6.25 11.82 -7.68
C ALA A 20 7.25 10.69 -7.28
N GLY A 21 6.86 9.80 -6.35
CA GLY A 21 7.69 8.70 -5.85
C GLY A 21 7.63 7.41 -6.63
N ASP A 22 6.93 7.36 -7.76
CA ASP A 22 6.96 6.22 -8.68
C ASP A 22 8.20 6.25 -9.58
N GLY A 23 9.38 6.53 -9.00
CA GLY A 23 10.69 6.53 -9.68
C GLY A 23 11.18 5.14 -10.13
N LYS A 24 10.38 4.09 -9.93
CA LYS A 24 10.58 2.75 -10.51
C LYS A 24 9.44 2.32 -11.45
N ARG A 25 8.49 3.20 -11.78
CA ARG A 25 7.44 2.87 -12.76
C ARG A 25 7.68 3.69 -14.02
N PRO A 26 8.06 3.06 -15.14
CA PRO A 26 8.01 3.76 -16.42
C PRO A 26 6.59 4.31 -16.62
N ALA A 27 6.53 5.38 -17.43
CA ALA A 27 5.36 6.12 -17.87
C ALA A 27 4.08 5.26 -18.01
N LYS A 28 2.88 5.88 -17.93
CA LYS A 28 1.64 5.26 -18.43
C LYS A 28 1.89 4.59 -19.78
N SER A 29 2.14 3.31 -19.72
CA SER A 29 2.30 2.39 -20.81
C SER A 29 1.01 1.60 -20.83
N TYR A 30 0.31 1.70 -21.96
CA TYR A 30 -0.66 0.74 -22.42
C TYR A 30 -0.56 -0.67 -21.75
N ASN A 31 -1.59 -1.10 -21.02
CA ASN A 31 -1.55 -2.27 -20.11
C ASN A 31 -1.84 -3.63 -20.75
N GLY A 32 -1.62 -3.79 -22.05
CA GLY A 32 -1.43 -5.12 -22.61
C GLY A 32 -0.02 -5.60 -22.30
N PRO A 33 0.21 -6.88 -21.99
CA PRO A 33 1.54 -7.33 -21.68
C PRO A 33 2.45 -7.20 -22.93
N ARG A 34 3.57 -6.47 -22.80
CA ARG A 34 4.53 -6.22 -23.88
C ARG A 34 5.91 -6.74 -23.51
N LYS A 35 6.46 -7.59 -24.39
CA LYS A 35 7.85 -7.47 -24.81
C LYS A 35 7.87 -6.64 -26.08
N ASP A 36 8.93 -5.84 -26.22
CA ASP A 36 9.29 -5.05 -27.39
C ASP A 36 8.52 -5.40 -28.68
N ILE A 37 7.48 -4.62 -28.97
CA ILE A 37 6.67 -4.74 -30.19
C ILE A 37 7.32 -4.04 -31.39
N THR A 38 8.55 -3.52 -31.25
CA THR A 38 9.36 -3.00 -32.37
C THR A 38 10.06 -4.13 -33.14
N THR A 39 10.23 -5.30 -32.52
CA THR A 39 10.83 -6.48 -33.16
C THR A 39 9.77 -7.48 -33.64
N LEU A 40 9.41 -7.36 -34.91
CA LEU A 40 8.51 -8.31 -35.57
C LEU A 40 9.14 -9.72 -35.62
N ARG A 41 8.37 -10.74 -35.24
CA ARG A 41 8.84 -12.14 -35.12
C ARG A 41 8.39 -13.01 -36.28
N SER A 42 9.21 -14.00 -36.59
CA SER A 42 8.81 -15.15 -37.41
C SER A 42 8.55 -16.33 -36.49
N ILE A 43 7.33 -16.87 -36.51
CA ILE A 43 6.90 -17.98 -35.68
C ILE A 43 6.60 -19.15 -36.61
N SER A 44 7.34 -20.24 -36.43
CA SER A 44 7.19 -21.44 -37.25
C SER A 44 5.76 -21.98 -37.18
N GLY A 45 5.13 -22.22 -38.33
CA GLY A 45 3.75 -22.71 -38.42
C GLY A 45 2.68 -21.63 -38.29
N VAL A 46 3.01 -20.42 -37.82
CA VAL A 46 2.04 -19.32 -37.66
C VAL A 46 2.23 -18.25 -38.73
N GLY A 47 3.44 -17.73 -38.91
CA GLY A 47 3.69 -16.66 -39.89
C GLY A 47 5.00 -15.90 -39.70
N GLN A 48 5.17 -14.83 -40.47
CA GLN A 48 6.33 -13.93 -40.45
C GLN A 48 5.85 -12.49 -40.24
N ASN A 49 6.76 -11.62 -39.75
CA ASN A 49 6.49 -10.21 -39.48
C ASN A 49 5.35 -9.96 -38.48
N LEU A 50 5.27 -10.79 -37.43
CA LEU A 50 4.19 -10.75 -36.44
C LEU A 50 4.60 -9.95 -35.21
N ALA A 51 3.74 -9.05 -34.75
CA ALA A 51 3.82 -8.48 -33.42
C ALA A 51 3.35 -9.54 -32.41
N VAL A 52 4.08 -9.70 -31.29
CA VAL A 52 3.67 -10.63 -30.23
C VAL A 52 3.23 -9.85 -29.02
N PHE A 53 1.96 -9.98 -28.66
CA PHE A 53 1.42 -9.46 -27.40
C PHE A 53 1.51 -10.58 -26.39
N GLY A 54 2.09 -10.36 -25.22
CA GLY A 54 2.35 -11.46 -24.31
C GLY A 54 3.01 -11.03 -23.01
N SER A 55 2.67 -11.73 -21.92
CA SER A 55 3.13 -11.45 -20.55
C SER A 55 4.48 -12.06 -20.23
N SER A 56 5.41 -12.03 -21.18
CA SER A 56 6.81 -12.20 -20.85
C SER A 56 7.24 -10.96 -20.06
N VAL A 57 6.97 -11.00 -18.76
CA VAL A 57 7.49 -10.00 -17.85
C VAL A 57 8.99 -10.16 -17.89
N ASN A 58 9.64 -9.11 -18.35
CA ASN A 58 11.02 -8.91 -18.09
C ASN A 58 11.17 -7.50 -17.52
N TYR A 59 11.21 -7.41 -16.19
CA TYR A 59 11.75 -6.23 -15.51
C TYR A 59 13.24 -6.38 -15.16
N ASP A 60 13.91 -7.50 -15.52
CA ASP A 60 15.37 -7.54 -15.71
C ASP A 60 15.83 -8.91 -16.28
N ALA A 61 16.40 -8.90 -17.49
CA ALA A 61 17.01 -10.02 -18.23
C ALA A 61 16.14 -11.22 -18.72
N ASP A 62 16.08 -11.40 -20.05
CA ASP A 62 15.92 -12.71 -20.67
C ASP A 62 17.07 -13.62 -20.18
N ILE A 63 16.74 -14.90 -19.97
CA ILE A 63 17.62 -16.03 -19.63
C ILE A 63 17.65 -16.35 -18.14
N VAL A 64 16.92 -17.43 -17.82
CA VAL A 64 17.21 -18.45 -16.79
C VAL A 64 18.69 -18.43 -16.35
N ALA A 65 18.98 -17.76 -15.22
CA ALA A 65 20.12 -18.09 -14.36
C ALA A 65 20.03 -17.37 -13.00
N TYR A 66 19.71 -18.15 -11.97
CA TYR A 66 20.38 -18.13 -10.65
C TYR A 66 20.24 -16.86 -9.78
N GLN A 67 19.30 -16.90 -8.81
CA GLN A 67 19.40 -16.44 -7.41
C GLN A 67 17.98 -16.60 -6.79
N GLU A 68 17.72 -17.54 -5.88
CA GLU A 68 18.05 -17.53 -4.44
C GLU A 68 17.67 -16.19 -3.80
N ASP A 69 16.37 -16.01 -3.48
CA ASP A 69 15.87 -15.40 -2.22
C ASP A 69 14.41 -14.90 -2.35
N ALA A 70 13.44 -15.71 -1.90
CA ALA A 70 12.13 -15.23 -1.44
C ALA A 70 11.44 -16.27 -0.51
N MET A 71 10.88 -15.78 0.60
CA MET A 71 10.44 -16.52 1.79
C MET A 71 9.03 -17.17 1.71
N PRO A 72 8.73 -18.19 2.54
CA PRO A 72 7.51 -19.01 2.47
C PRO A 72 6.34 -18.51 3.35
N ALA A 73 5.11 -18.75 2.91
CA ALA A 73 3.92 -18.77 3.77
C ALA A 73 3.12 -20.07 3.53
N TYR A 74 2.89 -20.83 4.61
CA TYR A 74 2.11 -22.08 4.63
C TYR A 74 0.87 -21.87 5.50
N SER A 75 -0.32 -22.16 4.98
CA SER A 75 -1.54 -22.31 5.78
C SER A 75 -2.05 -23.76 5.65
N PRO A 76 -2.15 -24.53 6.75
CA PRO A 76 -2.67 -25.87 6.70
C PRO A 76 -4.19 -25.87 6.58
N SER A 77 -4.70 -26.49 5.50
CA SER A 77 -6.00 -27.17 5.48
C SER A 77 -7.19 -26.35 5.99
N GLY A 78 -7.66 -25.40 5.18
CA GLY A 78 -9.01 -24.84 5.29
C GLY A 78 -9.67 -24.86 3.92
N PHE A 79 -10.94 -25.26 3.83
CA PHE A 79 -11.73 -25.15 2.60
C PHE A 79 -12.05 -23.68 2.21
N GLY A 80 -11.30 -22.71 2.74
CA GLY A 80 -11.39 -21.30 2.38
C GLY A 80 -10.47 -21.03 1.21
N ARG A 81 -11.02 -20.82 0.02
CA ARG A 81 -10.27 -20.36 -1.16
C ARG A 81 -10.02 -18.83 -1.06
N GLY A 82 -9.36 -18.39 0.02
CA GLY A 82 -8.98 -16.99 0.24
C GLY A 82 -7.96 -16.48 -0.79
N THR A 83 -7.65 -15.18 -0.75
CA THR A 83 -6.68 -14.51 -1.65
C THR A 83 -5.31 -15.21 -1.69
N ALA A 84 -4.89 -15.82 -0.58
CA ALA A 84 -3.66 -16.61 -0.48
C ALA A 84 -3.81 -18.11 -0.85
N ASP A 85 -5.03 -18.66 -0.89
CA ASP A 85 -5.26 -20.12 -0.96
C ASP A 85 -5.57 -20.68 -2.36
N THR A 86 -5.82 -19.83 -3.37
CA THR A 86 -6.04 -20.32 -4.76
C THR A 86 -4.78 -20.39 -5.60
N LEU A 87 -3.67 -19.87 -5.07
CA LEU A 87 -2.34 -19.76 -5.68
C LEU A 87 -1.30 -19.95 -4.56
N ALA A 88 -1.18 -21.18 -4.03
CA ALA A 88 -0.24 -21.52 -2.95
C ALA A 88 0.85 -22.50 -3.42
N TYR A 89 2.10 -22.10 -3.18
CA TYR A 89 3.38 -22.71 -3.55
C TYR A 89 3.77 -23.90 -2.64
N THR A 90 4.28 -25.01 -3.19
CA THR A 90 5.45 -25.80 -2.66
C THR A 90 5.89 -26.89 -3.66
N PRO A 91 7.18 -26.98 -4.05
CA PRO A 91 7.84 -28.29 -4.16
C PRO A 91 9.23 -28.33 -3.49
N ALA A 92 9.66 -29.54 -3.11
CA ALA A 92 10.81 -29.82 -2.25
C ALA A 92 12.20 -29.69 -2.92
N ASP A 93 12.29 -29.19 -4.15
CA ASP A 93 13.48 -29.27 -4.99
C ASP A 93 13.89 -27.96 -5.70
N GLY A 94 13.20 -26.83 -5.45
CA GLY A 94 13.70 -25.49 -5.82
C GLY A 94 13.67 -25.13 -7.31
N GLY A 95 12.71 -25.65 -8.10
CA GLY A 95 12.44 -25.24 -9.48
C GLY A 95 11.39 -24.11 -9.64
N TRP A 96 11.24 -23.56 -10.86
CA TRP A 96 10.35 -22.45 -11.27
C TRP A 96 8.90 -22.54 -10.76
N ASN A 97 8.27 -21.37 -10.52
CA ASN A 97 6.90 -21.19 -9.98
C ASN A 97 5.78 -21.64 -10.93
N ALA A 98 4.95 -22.64 -10.56
CA ALA A 98 3.61 -22.83 -11.14
C ALA A 98 2.79 -24.00 -10.52
N TYR A 99 2.42 -23.88 -9.24
CA TYR A 99 1.43 -24.76 -8.62
C TYR A 99 0.14 -24.02 -8.25
N PHE A 100 -1.01 -24.52 -8.72
CA PHE A 100 -2.33 -24.16 -8.21
C PHE A 100 -2.71 -25.17 -7.14
N TYR A 101 -2.66 -24.83 -5.85
CA TYR A 101 -3.20 -25.73 -4.82
C TYR A 101 -4.73 -25.61 -4.80
N GLY A 102 -5.40 -26.58 -5.39
CA GLY A 102 -6.86 -26.63 -5.45
C GLY A 102 -7.38 -27.02 -6.82
N TYR A 103 -8.31 -27.98 -6.83
CA TYR A 103 -9.08 -28.44 -7.98
C TYR A 103 -9.38 -27.30 -8.95
N GLN A 104 -8.84 -27.35 -10.16
CA GLN A 104 -9.59 -26.82 -11.29
C GLN A 104 -10.78 -27.75 -11.42
N ALA A 105 -11.92 -27.35 -10.85
CA ALA A 105 -13.14 -28.08 -11.04
C ALA A 105 -13.49 -28.02 -12.53
N ILE A 106 -14.11 -29.08 -13.04
CA ILE A 106 -14.66 -29.09 -14.40
C ILE A 106 -15.60 -27.87 -14.51
N GLY A 107 -15.31 -26.95 -15.44
CA GLY A 107 -16.04 -25.68 -15.59
C GLY A 107 -15.30 -24.41 -15.12
N ASP A 108 -14.16 -24.51 -14.44
CA ASP A 108 -13.31 -23.35 -14.14
C ASP A 108 -12.57 -22.86 -15.41
N ALA A 109 -12.39 -21.54 -15.52
CA ALA A 109 -11.65 -20.95 -16.64
C ALA A 109 -10.74 -19.80 -16.22
N PHE A 110 -9.74 -19.54 -17.06
CA PHE A 110 -8.76 -18.47 -16.87
C PHE A 110 -8.67 -17.64 -18.13
N MET A 111 -8.49 -16.34 -17.97
CA MET A 111 -8.38 -15.43 -19.10
C MET A 111 -7.36 -14.34 -18.84
N THR A 112 -6.55 -14.08 -19.87
CA THR A 112 -5.77 -12.84 -19.97
C THR A 112 -6.39 -11.98 -21.06
N ALA A 113 -6.74 -10.74 -20.72
CA ALA A 113 -7.29 -9.74 -21.61
C ALA A 113 -6.16 -8.91 -22.26
N PHE A 114 -6.36 -8.58 -23.53
CA PHE A 114 -5.47 -7.76 -24.33
C PHE A 114 -6.31 -6.69 -25.01
N GLN A 115 -5.82 -5.46 -25.07
CA GLN A 115 -6.37 -4.46 -25.98
C GLN A 115 -5.60 -4.53 -27.31
N MET A 116 -6.23 -4.16 -28.42
CA MET A 116 -5.58 -4.01 -29.72
C MET A 116 -4.97 -2.61 -29.89
N PRO A 117 -3.65 -2.46 -30.14
CA PRO A 117 -3.01 -1.16 -30.26
C PRO A 117 -3.21 -0.49 -31.63
N ALA A 118 -3.60 -1.28 -32.62
CA ALA A 118 -3.97 -0.87 -33.98
C ALA A 118 -4.88 -1.95 -34.58
N ASP A 119 -5.43 -1.67 -35.75
CA ASP A 119 -6.13 -2.69 -36.54
C ASP A 119 -5.17 -3.85 -36.84
N GLY A 120 -5.67 -5.08 -36.73
CA GLY A 120 -4.82 -6.25 -36.95
C GLY A 120 -5.57 -7.56 -37.06
N ILE A 121 -4.83 -8.57 -37.50
CA ILE A 121 -5.31 -9.94 -37.70
C ILE A 121 -4.58 -10.85 -36.72
N ILE A 122 -5.31 -11.57 -35.87
CA ILE A 122 -4.71 -12.54 -34.96
C ILE A 122 -4.35 -13.79 -35.77
N LYS A 123 -3.05 -14.02 -35.94
CA LYS A 123 -2.47 -15.15 -36.70
C LYS A 123 -2.23 -16.38 -35.84
N GLY A 124 -1.98 -16.18 -34.55
CA GLY A 124 -1.75 -17.29 -33.65
C GLY A 124 -1.90 -16.98 -32.18
N LEU A 125 -1.97 -18.05 -31.40
CA LEU A 125 -2.14 -18.06 -29.95
C LEU A 125 -1.05 -18.94 -29.32
N ASN A 126 -0.45 -18.51 -28.21
CA ASN A 126 0.40 -19.33 -27.36
C ASN A 126 -0.17 -19.39 -25.94
N VAL A 127 -0.32 -20.60 -25.40
CA VAL A 127 -0.66 -20.81 -24.00
C VAL A 127 0.27 -21.88 -23.41
N PRO A 128 1.41 -21.48 -22.82
CA PRO A 128 2.31 -22.41 -22.17
C PRO A 128 1.68 -23.03 -20.92
N VAL A 129 1.60 -24.36 -20.90
CA VAL A 129 1.18 -25.13 -19.72
C VAL A 129 2.43 -25.51 -18.95
N TYR A 130 2.48 -25.21 -17.67
CA TYR A 130 3.62 -25.60 -16.81
C TYR A 130 3.52 -27.05 -16.38
N HIS A 131 2.35 -27.48 -15.93
CA HIS A 131 2.15 -28.83 -15.39
C HIS A 131 0.79 -29.37 -15.78
N TRP A 132 0.76 -30.63 -16.20
CA TRP A 132 -0.46 -31.37 -16.46
C TRP A 132 -0.71 -32.39 -15.34
N GLY A 133 -1.97 -32.60 -14.97
CA GLY A 133 -2.35 -33.73 -14.12
C GLY A 133 -2.42 -35.06 -14.91
N THR A 134 -3.45 -35.87 -14.67
CA THR A 134 -3.61 -37.17 -15.35
C THR A 134 -4.06 -37.02 -16.81
N GLY A 135 -3.85 -38.06 -17.62
CA GLY A 135 -4.14 -38.07 -19.07
C GLY A 135 -5.62 -37.89 -19.48
N GLU A 136 -6.54 -37.74 -18.54
CA GLU A 136 -7.96 -37.43 -18.82
C GLU A 136 -8.27 -35.92 -18.70
N GLN A 137 -7.28 -35.09 -18.32
CA GLN A 137 -7.42 -33.64 -18.30
C GLN A 137 -7.43 -33.08 -19.72
N GLN A 138 -8.38 -32.17 -19.97
CA GLN A 138 -8.50 -31.47 -21.25
C GLN A 138 -8.85 -30.01 -21.00
N ILE A 139 -8.21 -29.14 -21.78
CA ILE A 139 -8.44 -27.70 -21.77
C ILE A 139 -8.86 -27.29 -23.16
N THR A 140 -9.87 -26.45 -23.25
CA THR A 140 -10.27 -25.83 -24.50
C THR A 140 -9.82 -24.38 -24.51
N PHE A 141 -9.18 -23.96 -25.60
CA PHE A 141 -8.74 -22.58 -25.81
C PHE A 141 -9.63 -21.86 -26.82
N SER A 142 -9.93 -20.59 -26.52
CA SER A 142 -10.76 -19.74 -27.38
C SER A 142 -10.40 -18.27 -27.26
N LEU A 143 -10.71 -17.50 -28.29
CA LEU A 143 -10.57 -16.05 -28.33
C LEU A 143 -11.95 -15.40 -28.30
N HIS A 144 -12.07 -14.38 -27.46
CA HIS A 144 -13.33 -13.68 -27.24
C HIS A 144 -13.13 -12.17 -27.35
N LYS A 145 -13.99 -11.47 -28.09
CA LYS A 145 -14.11 -10.02 -27.99
C LYS A 145 -14.80 -9.68 -26.67
N LEU A 146 -14.17 -8.85 -25.85
CA LEU A 146 -14.59 -8.61 -24.47
C LEU A 146 -15.46 -7.36 -24.35
N SER A 147 -16.36 -7.37 -23.37
CA SER A 147 -16.96 -6.15 -22.81
C SER A 147 -16.08 -5.53 -21.72
N TYR A 148 -15.33 -6.37 -21.01
CA TYR A 148 -14.33 -5.95 -20.03
C TYR A 148 -13.24 -5.09 -20.72
N PRO A 149 -12.77 -4.00 -20.10
CA PRO A 149 -12.96 -3.55 -18.70
C PRO A 149 -14.18 -2.65 -18.47
N VAL A 150 -15.14 -2.60 -19.39
CA VAL A 150 -16.28 -1.69 -19.31
C VAL A 150 -17.49 -2.40 -18.68
N GLY A 151 -18.15 -1.71 -17.75
CA GLY A 151 -19.40 -2.12 -17.13
C GLY A 151 -20.64 -1.87 -17.99
N ALA A 152 -21.79 -2.39 -17.57
CA ALA A 152 -23.08 -2.25 -18.26
C ALA A 152 -23.56 -0.78 -18.38
N ASP A 153 -23.00 0.12 -17.57
CA ASP A 153 -23.25 1.56 -17.59
C ASP A 153 -22.33 2.32 -18.56
N GLY A 154 -21.38 1.63 -19.19
CA GLY A 154 -20.41 2.21 -20.11
C GLY A 154 -19.19 2.84 -19.43
N ALA A 155 -19.05 2.73 -18.11
CA ALA A 155 -17.87 3.15 -17.37
C ALA A 155 -16.88 1.99 -17.21
N GLU A 156 -15.57 2.29 -17.15
CA GLU A 156 -14.57 1.28 -16.78
C GLU A 156 -14.69 0.89 -15.31
N TYR A 157 -14.40 -0.37 -14.99
CA TYR A 157 -14.34 -0.82 -13.60
C TYR A 157 -13.18 -0.12 -12.87
N SER A 158 -13.35 0.13 -11.58
CA SER A 158 -12.27 0.68 -10.75
C SER A 158 -11.13 -0.33 -10.66
N ALA A 159 -9.88 0.11 -10.87
CA ALA A 159 -8.69 -0.70 -10.61
C ALA A 159 -8.56 -1.13 -9.13
N ALA A 160 -9.27 -0.47 -8.19
CA ALA A 160 -9.32 -0.93 -6.79
C ALA A 160 -10.22 -2.17 -6.59
N ALA A 161 -11.07 -2.52 -7.57
CA ALA A 161 -12.02 -3.61 -7.47
C ALA A 161 -11.43 -4.91 -8.04
N VAL A 162 -10.61 -5.57 -7.23
CA VAL A 162 -9.83 -6.77 -7.59
C VAL A 162 -10.01 -7.88 -6.55
N ASP A 163 -9.72 -9.12 -6.96
CA ASP A 163 -9.85 -10.34 -6.17
C ASP A 163 -11.21 -10.51 -5.50
N GLY A 164 -11.25 -10.57 -4.17
CA GLY A 164 -12.50 -10.73 -3.41
C GLY A 164 -13.47 -9.57 -3.61
N ALA A 165 -12.98 -8.36 -3.94
CA ALA A 165 -13.81 -7.22 -4.29
C ALA A 165 -14.12 -7.13 -5.79
N GLY A 166 -13.37 -7.87 -6.63
CA GLY A 166 -13.47 -7.87 -8.10
C GLY A 166 -14.48 -8.86 -8.68
N TRP A 167 -15.54 -9.22 -7.95
CA TRP A 167 -16.49 -10.24 -8.38
C TRP A 167 -17.55 -9.70 -9.36
N LEU A 168 -17.57 -10.24 -10.57
CA LEU A 168 -18.46 -9.85 -11.68
C LEU A 168 -19.73 -10.69 -11.78
N GLY A 169 -19.75 -11.91 -11.23
CA GLY A 169 -20.88 -12.86 -11.35
C GLY A 169 -20.72 -13.86 -12.50
N GLY A 170 -21.80 -14.56 -12.86
CA GLY A 170 -21.78 -15.65 -13.85
C GLY A 170 -23.18 -16.04 -14.36
N TYR A 171 -23.25 -16.99 -15.30
CA TYR A 171 -24.53 -17.45 -15.86
C TYR A 171 -25.18 -18.55 -15.03
N ASP A 172 -26.51 -18.64 -15.18
CA ASP A 172 -27.34 -19.79 -14.80
C ASP A 172 -27.09 -20.28 -13.37
N MET A 173 -26.94 -19.34 -12.42
CA MET A 173 -26.63 -19.66 -11.02
C MET A 173 -27.77 -20.46 -10.37
N ASP A 174 -27.46 -21.68 -9.91
CA ASP A 174 -28.45 -22.52 -9.24
C ASP A 174 -28.52 -22.26 -7.72
N ALA A 175 -29.47 -22.93 -7.05
CA ALA A 175 -29.68 -22.79 -5.60
C ALA A 175 -28.52 -23.32 -4.74
N SER A 176 -27.58 -24.05 -5.34
CA SER A 176 -26.34 -24.54 -4.71
C SER A 176 -25.13 -23.67 -5.04
N GLY A 177 -25.33 -22.56 -5.77
CA GLY A 177 -24.31 -21.58 -6.12
C GLY A 177 -23.37 -22.02 -7.25
N TRP A 178 -23.74 -23.08 -7.99
CA TRP A 178 -23.05 -23.47 -9.21
C TRP A 178 -23.37 -22.51 -10.32
N VAL A 179 -22.35 -22.11 -11.07
CA VAL A 179 -22.48 -21.19 -12.20
C VAL A 179 -21.85 -21.78 -13.44
N THR A 180 -22.35 -21.36 -14.60
CA THR A 180 -21.79 -21.74 -15.89
C THR A 180 -21.07 -20.57 -16.54
N ILE A 181 -20.02 -20.87 -17.29
CA ILE A 181 -19.32 -19.87 -18.12
C ILE A 181 -20.12 -19.50 -19.37
N SER A 182 -21.10 -20.34 -19.74
CA SER A 182 -21.99 -20.16 -20.88
C SER A 182 -23.44 -20.44 -20.49
N GLY A 183 -24.34 -19.53 -20.84
CA GLY A 183 -25.75 -19.64 -20.46
C GLY A 183 -26.64 -18.59 -21.13
N THR A 184 -27.92 -18.59 -20.77
CA THR A 184 -28.89 -17.61 -21.29
C THR A 184 -29.11 -16.44 -20.35
N ASP A 185 -29.04 -16.67 -19.03
CA ASP A 185 -29.32 -15.66 -18.03
C ASP A 185 -28.05 -15.29 -17.25
N TYR A 186 -27.48 -14.12 -17.54
CA TYR A 186 -26.35 -13.60 -16.79
C TYR A 186 -26.82 -13.03 -15.46
N THR A 187 -26.21 -13.45 -14.35
CA THR A 187 -26.55 -12.95 -13.02
C THR A 187 -25.79 -11.66 -12.72
N ALA A 188 -26.17 -10.56 -13.39
CA ALA A 188 -25.69 -9.21 -13.06
C ALA A 188 -26.67 -8.52 -12.09
N GLY A 189 -26.21 -8.25 -10.86
CA GLY A 189 -26.82 -7.25 -9.98
C GLY A 189 -27.94 -7.76 -9.06
N GLY A 190 -27.78 -7.50 -7.76
CA GLY A 190 -28.86 -7.51 -6.77
C GLY A 190 -28.90 -8.68 -5.78
N THR A 191 -28.01 -9.66 -5.86
CA THR A 191 -27.91 -10.74 -4.88
C THR A 191 -26.74 -10.52 -3.93
N ALA A 192 -26.99 -10.66 -2.62
CA ALA A 192 -25.95 -11.13 -1.71
C ALA A 192 -25.53 -12.53 -2.18
N GLY A 193 -24.24 -12.86 -2.12
CA GLY A 193 -23.72 -14.13 -2.63
C GLY A 193 -24.60 -15.34 -2.25
N VAL A 194 -24.96 -16.20 -3.21
CA VAL A 194 -25.78 -17.39 -2.93
C VAL A 194 -25.02 -18.36 -2.02
N CYS A 195 -23.70 -18.44 -2.22
CA CYS A 195 -22.79 -19.26 -1.42
C CYS A 195 -22.50 -18.63 -0.05
N ASN A 196 -22.28 -17.31 -0.02
CA ASN A 196 -22.04 -16.56 1.20
C ASN A 196 -22.79 -15.21 1.16
N PRO A 197 -24.00 -15.13 1.72
CA PRO A 197 -24.79 -13.90 1.70
C PRO A 197 -24.22 -12.78 2.59
N ALA A 198 -23.14 -13.05 3.34
CA ALA A 198 -22.41 -12.05 4.12
C ALA A 198 -21.11 -11.57 3.41
N SER A 199 -20.76 -12.09 2.24
CA SER A 199 -19.52 -11.73 1.53
C SER A 199 -19.67 -10.54 0.59
N SER A 200 -18.55 -10.15 -0.05
CA SER A 200 -18.44 -8.98 -0.94
C SER A 200 -19.56 -8.96 -1.99
N PRO A 201 -20.27 -7.82 -2.13
CA PRO A 201 -21.32 -7.69 -3.14
C PRO A 201 -20.71 -7.75 -4.54
N VAL A 202 -21.50 -8.21 -5.51
CA VAL A 202 -21.15 -8.11 -6.93
C VAL A 202 -20.80 -6.66 -7.29
N MET A 203 -19.80 -6.48 -8.14
CA MET A 203 -19.38 -5.14 -8.57
C MET A 203 -20.55 -4.36 -9.19
N ALA A 204 -20.58 -3.06 -8.95
CA ALA A 204 -21.57 -2.18 -9.56
C ALA A 204 -21.44 -2.22 -11.09
N ALA A 205 -22.58 -2.21 -11.79
CA ALA A 205 -22.67 -2.33 -13.24
C ALA A 205 -21.97 -3.57 -13.83
N ALA A 206 -21.76 -4.63 -13.04
CA ALA A 206 -21.18 -5.86 -13.54
C ALA A 206 -21.97 -6.42 -14.74
N GLN A 207 -21.24 -6.93 -15.72
CA GLN A 207 -21.74 -7.67 -16.87
C GLN A 207 -20.76 -8.78 -17.23
N ASP A 208 -21.19 -9.72 -18.07
CA ASP A 208 -20.33 -10.79 -18.55
C ASP A 208 -19.10 -10.20 -19.24
N PRO A 209 -17.87 -10.47 -18.77
CA PRO A 209 -16.66 -9.95 -19.39
C PRO A 209 -16.48 -10.41 -20.84
N LEU A 210 -17.07 -11.56 -21.22
CA LEU A 210 -17.09 -12.03 -22.61
C LEU A 210 -18.11 -11.27 -23.48
N GLY A 211 -18.90 -10.36 -22.92
CA GLY A 211 -19.88 -9.55 -23.62
C GLY A 211 -21.24 -10.24 -23.83
N ALA A 212 -22.16 -9.53 -24.49
CA ALA A 212 -23.56 -9.97 -24.60
C ALA A 212 -23.89 -10.71 -25.91
N THR A 213 -23.03 -10.62 -26.92
CA THR A 213 -23.29 -11.13 -28.28
C THR A 213 -22.78 -12.56 -28.40
N ASP A 214 -23.60 -13.48 -28.90
CA ASP A 214 -23.18 -14.85 -29.19
C ASP A 214 -22.45 -14.93 -30.53
N GLY A 215 -21.25 -15.51 -30.50
CA GLY A 215 -20.52 -16.00 -31.66
C GLY A 215 -20.99 -17.39 -32.08
N THR A 216 -20.45 -17.86 -33.20
CA THR A 216 -20.67 -19.23 -33.71
C THR A 216 -19.39 -20.02 -33.55
N GLY A 217 -19.47 -21.25 -33.06
CA GLY A 217 -18.29 -22.10 -32.88
C GLY A 217 -18.64 -23.55 -32.55
N PRO A 218 -17.62 -24.38 -32.31
CA PRO A 218 -17.80 -25.81 -32.03
C PRO A 218 -18.46 -26.03 -30.66
N ALA A 219 -19.12 -27.19 -30.53
CA ALA A 219 -19.81 -27.54 -29.29
C ALA A 219 -18.83 -27.62 -28.11
N GLY A 220 -19.23 -27.06 -26.96
CA GLY A 220 -18.41 -27.05 -25.74
C GLY A 220 -17.52 -25.82 -25.57
N VAL A 221 -17.45 -24.93 -26.57
CA VAL A 221 -16.78 -23.63 -26.45
C VAL A 221 -17.79 -22.57 -25.99
N PRO A 222 -17.46 -21.72 -25.00
CA PRO A 222 -18.32 -20.60 -24.62
C PRO A 222 -18.62 -19.70 -25.84
N THR A 223 -19.88 -19.31 -26.04
CA THR A 223 -20.29 -18.58 -27.26
C THR A 223 -20.23 -17.07 -27.11
N LYS A 224 -20.33 -16.54 -25.89
CA LYS A 224 -20.36 -15.09 -25.65
C LYS A 224 -19.04 -14.46 -26.08
N GLY A 225 -19.13 -13.43 -26.91
CA GLY A 225 -17.97 -12.75 -27.50
C GLY A 225 -17.09 -13.63 -28.38
N LEU A 226 -17.47 -14.88 -28.66
CA LEU A 226 -16.60 -15.82 -29.36
C LEU A 226 -16.26 -15.32 -30.76
N ILE A 227 -14.97 -15.16 -31.02
CA ILE A 227 -14.43 -14.81 -32.34
C ILE A 227 -13.58 -15.93 -32.93
N TRP A 228 -13.11 -16.87 -32.11
CA TRP A 228 -12.38 -18.05 -32.56
C TRP A 228 -12.33 -19.14 -31.48
N PRO A 229 -12.41 -20.44 -31.83
CA PRO A 229 -12.60 -20.98 -33.17
C PRO A 229 -14.04 -20.81 -33.68
N ASP A 230 -14.20 -20.50 -34.96
CA ASP A 230 -15.51 -20.37 -35.63
C ASP A 230 -15.83 -21.57 -36.57
N GLY A 231 -14.89 -22.51 -36.71
CA GLY A 231 -15.05 -23.76 -37.45
C GLY A 231 -15.77 -24.87 -36.67
N PHE A 232 -15.75 -26.10 -37.21
CA PHE A 232 -16.39 -27.27 -36.58
C PHE A 232 -15.54 -27.95 -35.48
N THR A 233 -14.28 -27.55 -35.28
CA THR A 233 -13.34 -28.23 -34.37
C THR A 233 -12.85 -27.27 -33.29
N ALA A 234 -13.04 -27.64 -32.02
CA ALA A 234 -12.47 -26.89 -30.89
C ALA A 234 -10.95 -27.11 -30.82
N LEU A 235 -10.20 -26.10 -30.40
CA LEU A 235 -8.81 -26.30 -29.98
C LEU A 235 -8.81 -26.89 -28.56
N THR A 236 -8.63 -28.20 -28.48
CA THR A 236 -8.52 -28.93 -27.21
C THR A 236 -7.08 -29.38 -27.00
N ALA A 237 -6.56 -29.11 -25.81
CA ALA A 237 -5.24 -29.51 -25.36
C ALA A 237 -5.30 -30.53 -24.22
N ASP A 238 -4.40 -31.51 -24.27
CA ASP A 238 -4.21 -32.55 -23.27
C ASP A 238 -2.70 -32.85 -23.10
N PRO A 239 -2.31 -33.66 -22.09
CA PRO A 239 -0.90 -33.91 -21.79
C PRO A 239 -0.14 -34.67 -22.89
N GLU A 240 -0.84 -35.35 -23.80
CA GLU A 240 -0.22 -36.13 -24.88
C GLU A 240 0.05 -35.27 -26.11
N SER A 241 -0.85 -34.32 -26.39
CA SER A 241 -0.80 -33.42 -27.54
C SER A 241 -0.03 -32.13 -27.24
N HIS A 242 0.12 -31.75 -25.98
CA HIS A 242 0.72 -30.49 -25.56
C HIS A 242 1.64 -30.72 -24.36
N LEU A 243 2.95 -30.72 -24.61
CA LEU A 243 3.90 -30.98 -23.55
C LEU A 243 3.94 -29.79 -22.58
N ALA A 244 4.07 -30.12 -21.30
CA ALA A 244 4.33 -29.15 -20.24
C ALA A 244 5.71 -28.48 -20.43
N GLU A 245 5.85 -27.29 -19.85
CA GLU A 245 7.08 -26.47 -19.81
C GLU A 245 7.62 -26.03 -21.18
N GLN A 246 6.73 -25.88 -22.18
CA GLN A 246 7.09 -25.47 -23.53
C GLN A 246 6.12 -24.42 -24.09
N ASP A 247 6.61 -23.60 -25.03
CA ASP A 247 5.78 -22.72 -25.84
C ASP A 247 5.00 -23.57 -26.87
N ASN A 248 3.69 -23.41 -26.89
CA ASN A 248 2.78 -24.14 -27.77
C ASN A 248 2.00 -23.15 -28.63
N TRP A 249 2.56 -22.82 -29.80
CA TRP A 249 1.95 -21.90 -30.76
C TRP A 249 0.93 -22.60 -31.65
N TYR A 250 -0.27 -22.03 -31.73
CA TYR A 250 -1.36 -22.48 -32.60
C TYR A 250 -1.65 -21.41 -33.65
N ALA A 251 -1.71 -21.79 -34.93
CA ALA A 251 -2.18 -20.91 -35.98
C ALA A 251 -3.71 -20.82 -35.94
N THR A 252 -4.26 -19.60 -35.93
CA THR A 252 -5.72 -19.42 -35.91
C THR A 252 -6.38 -20.00 -37.16
N GLY A 253 -5.71 -19.91 -38.32
CA GLY A 253 -6.16 -20.50 -39.59
C GLY A 253 -6.35 -22.03 -39.59
N ASP A 254 -5.76 -22.75 -38.63
CA ASP A 254 -5.94 -24.22 -38.53
C ASP A 254 -7.28 -24.61 -37.90
N TYR A 255 -7.92 -23.69 -37.16
CA TYR A 255 -9.13 -23.95 -36.37
C TYR A 255 -10.32 -23.04 -36.75
N GLY A 256 -10.18 -22.21 -37.78
CA GLY A 256 -11.23 -21.29 -38.19
C GLY A 256 -10.75 -20.20 -39.14
N SER A 257 -11.57 -19.16 -39.29
CA SER A 257 -11.13 -17.90 -39.88
C SER A 257 -10.19 -17.15 -38.92
N GLU A 258 -9.23 -16.41 -39.48
CA GLU A 258 -8.31 -15.60 -38.69
C GLU A 258 -9.05 -14.34 -38.17
N PRO A 259 -9.10 -14.08 -36.85
CA PRO A 259 -9.87 -12.95 -36.33
C PRO A 259 -9.29 -11.59 -36.70
N GLU A 260 -10.13 -10.73 -37.26
CA GLU A 260 -9.82 -9.31 -37.51
C GLU A 260 -10.38 -8.44 -36.39
N LEU A 261 -9.54 -7.57 -35.82
CA LEU A 261 -9.91 -6.65 -34.74
C LEU A 261 -9.47 -5.23 -35.06
N MET A 262 -10.22 -4.26 -34.57
CA MET A 262 -9.91 -2.83 -34.73
C MET A 262 -9.09 -2.32 -33.55
N ALA A 263 -8.36 -1.23 -33.76
CA ALA A 263 -7.70 -0.48 -32.70
C ALA A 263 -8.66 -0.18 -31.53
N GLY A 264 -8.22 -0.44 -30.30
CA GLY A 264 -9.00 -0.26 -29.08
C GLY A 264 -9.93 -1.42 -28.70
N ASP A 265 -10.16 -2.40 -29.59
CA ASP A 265 -10.93 -3.59 -29.27
C ASP A 265 -10.22 -4.41 -28.16
N TRP A 266 -10.99 -4.90 -27.20
CA TRP A 266 -10.51 -5.84 -26.19
C TRP A 266 -10.76 -7.28 -26.61
N VAL A 267 -9.74 -8.12 -26.47
CA VAL A 267 -9.75 -9.55 -26.77
C VAL A 267 -9.21 -10.36 -25.59
N GLY A 268 -9.90 -11.42 -25.22
CA GLY A 268 -9.50 -12.34 -24.16
C GLY A 268 -9.05 -13.67 -24.73
N VAL A 269 -7.90 -14.15 -24.27
CA VAL A 269 -7.49 -15.54 -24.43
C VAL A 269 -8.08 -16.34 -23.29
N LEU A 270 -9.05 -17.21 -23.58
CA LEU A 270 -9.73 -18.03 -22.58
C LEU A 270 -9.19 -19.45 -22.59
N ALA A 271 -8.82 -19.95 -21.41
CA ALA A 271 -8.48 -21.35 -21.16
C ALA A 271 -9.54 -21.96 -20.24
N HIS A 272 -10.36 -22.88 -20.77
CA HIS A 272 -11.49 -23.49 -20.07
C HIS A 272 -11.24 -24.98 -19.81
N ALA A 273 -11.36 -25.45 -18.57
CA ALA A 273 -11.26 -26.89 -18.28
C ALA A 273 -12.51 -27.64 -18.72
N THR A 274 -12.33 -28.55 -19.68
CA THR A 274 -13.42 -29.32 -20.32
C THR A 274 -13.30 -30.84 -20.15
N GLY A 275 -12.18 -31.35 -19.63
CA GLY A 275 -11.94 -32.79 -19.43
C GLY A 275 -12.66 -33.40 -18.22
N ALA A 276 -12.47 -34.71 -17.99
CA ALA A 276 -13.11 -35.46 -16.90
C ALA A 276 -12.33 -35.42 -15.56
N GLY A 277 -11.31 -34.56 -15.46
CA GLY A 277 -10.35 -34.53 -14.34
C GLY A 277 -11.00 -34.45 -12.95
N GLY A 278 -10.48 -35.25 -12.01
CA GLY A 278 -10.87 -35.25 -10.60
C GLY A 278 -10.28 -36.45 -9.82
N GLY A 279 -9.83 -36.24 -8.57
CA GLY A 279 -9.21 -37.28 -7.73
C GLY A 279 -8.15 -36.73 -6.75
N SER A 280 -7.31 -37.62 -6.19
CA SER A 280 -6.11 -37.29 -5.40
C SER A 280 -4.89 -36.90 -6.26
N ASP A 281 -5.15 -36.40 -7.46
CA ASP A 281 -4.16 -36.16 -8.51
C ASP A 281 -3.54 -34.75 -8.41
N PRO A 282 -2.30 -34.56 -8.90
CA PRO A 282 -1.69 -33.24 -8.95
C PRO A 282 -2.46 -32.31 -9.92
N THR A 283 -2.50 -31.03 -9.58
CA THR A 283 -3.32 -30.00 -10.22
C THR A 283 -2.70 -29.48 -11.53
N LEU A 284 -3.54 -28.97 -12.44
CA LEU A 284 -3.09 -28.28 -13.65
C LEU A 284 -2.35 -26.98 -13.28
N GLY A 285 -1.23 -26.69 -13.94
CA GLY A 285 -0.40 -25.50 -13.76
C GLY A 285 -0.23 -24.68 -15.02
N PHE A 286 -0.49 -23.38 -14.92
CA PHE A 286 -0.09 -22.34 -15.88
C PHE A 286 0.95 -21.43 -15.24
N TYR A 287 1.77 -20.81 -16.07
CA TYR A 287 2.62 -19.70 -15.63
C TYR A 287 1.77 -18.46 -15.37
N TYR A 288 2.04 -17.74 -14.28
CA TYR A 288 1.35 -16.52 -13.90
C TYR A 288 2.29 -15.56 -13.16
N GLU A 289 1.93 -14.28 -13.11
CA GLU A 289 2.69 -13.25 -12.38
C GLU A 289 1.76 -12.16 -11.85
N ALA A 290 2.21 -11.44 -10.81
CA ALA A 290 1.49 -10.29 -10.29
C ALA A 290 1.42 -9.22 -11.39
N ALA A 291 0.22 -8.68 -11.61
CA ALA A 291 -0.01 -7.59 -12.52
C ALA A 291 0.29 -6.22 -11.88
N ASP A 292 1.13 -6.21 -10.85
CA ASP A 292 1.55 -5.02 -10.13
C ASP A 292 2.32 -4.09 -11.08
N GLY A 293 1.90 -2.83 -11.15
CA GLY A 293 2.48 -1.84 -12.07
C GLY A 293 1.75 -1.69 -13.41
N LEU A 294 0.70 -2.48 -13.71
CA LEU A 294 -0.25 -2.12 -14.77
C LEU A 294 -1.06 -0.88 -14.34
N VAL A 295 -0.92 0.23 -15.06
CA VAL A 295 -1.57 1.51 -14.78
C VAL A 295 -2.77 1.67 -15.70
N ASP A 296 -3.87 0.98 -15.37
CA ASP A 296 -5.26 1.07 -15.90
C ASP A 296 -5.83 -0.33 -16.21
N ASN A 297 -6.84 -0.74 -15.42
CA ASN A 297 -7.60 -2.00 -15.47
C ASN A 297 -6.78 -3.30 -15.42
N TRP A 298 -7.08 -4.17 -14.45
CA TRP A 298 -6.46 -5.50 -14.36
C TRP A 298 -6.76 -6.35 -15.60
N VAL A 299 -5.80 -7.12 -16.10
CA VAL A 299 -5.99 -7.93 -17.31
C VAL A 299 -6.24 -9.41 -17.03
N GLY A 300 -6.06 -9.86 -15.79
CA GLY A 300 -6.30 -11.24 -15.40
C GLY A 300 -7.73 -11.45 -14.91
N LEU A 301 -8.42 -12.42 -15.48
CA LEU A 301 -9.74 -12.85 -15.01
C LEU A 301 -9.74 -14.36 -14.74
N LYS A 302 -10.49 -14.76 -13.72
CA LYS A 302 -10.74 -16.16 -13.40
C LYS A 302 -12.23 -16.43 -13.21
N PHE A 303 -12.73 -17.48 -13.84
CA PHE A 303 -14.06 -18.00 -13.64
C PHE A 303 -14.02 -19.22 -12.71
N TYR A 304 -14.84 -19.19 -11.67
CA TYR A 304 -15.03 -20.32 -10.75
C TYR A 304 -16.40 -20.97 -11.00
N GLY A 305 -16.46 -22.24 -11.35
CA GLY A 305 -17.73 -22.98 -11.55
C GLY A 305 -18.47 -23.32 -10.25
N GLU A 306 -17.76 -23.27 -9.12
CA GLU A 306 -18.26 -23.65 -7.79
C GLU A 306 -18.20 -22.49 -6.77
N CYS A 307 -18.84 -22.70 -5.61
CA CYS A 307 -18.76 -21.84 -4.41
C CYS A 307 -17.35 -21.83 -3.79
N GLY A 308 -16.41 -21.20 -4.48
CA GLY A 308 -14.99 -21.23 -4.13
C GLY A 308 -14.16 -20.07 -4.69
N GLY A 309 -14.79 -19.01 -5.22
CA GLY A 309 -14.05 -17.81 -5.58
C GLY A 309 -13.52 -17.08 -4.35
N THR A 310 -12.60 -16.14 -4.57
CA THR A 310 -12.00 -15.30 -3.52
C THR A 310 -13.01 -14.39 -2.82
N SER A 311 -14.15 -14.13 -3.44
CA SER A 311 -15.30 -13.45 -2.81
C SER A 311 -16.16 -14.39 -1.95
N GLY A 312 -15.84 -15.68 -1.89
CA GLY A 312 -16.71 -16.72 -1.35
C GLY A 312 -17.82 -17.19 -2.32
N ASN A 313 -17.89 -16.67 -3.55
CA ASN A 313 -18.89 -17.02 -4.56
C ASN A 313 -18.26 -17.60 -5.84
N GLY A 314 -19.05 -18.32 -6.64
CA GLY A 314 -18.67 -18.72 -8.00
C GLY A 314 -18.79 -17.57 -9.00
N GLY A 315 -18.17 -17.71 -10.18
CA GLY A 315 -18.27 -16.79 -11.31
C GLY A 315 -16.98 -16.07 -11.64
N TRP A 316 -17.08 -15.05 -12.48
CA TRP A 316 -15.98 -14.21 -12.93
C TRP A 316 -15.43 -13.33 -11.80
N HIS A 317 -14.11 -13.32 -11.67
CA HIS A 317 -13.37 -12.48 -10.76
C HIS A 317 -12.24 -11.80 -11.51
N VAL A 318 -12.12 -10.49 -11.34
CA VAL A 318 -10.95 -9.71 -11.70
C VAL A 318 -9.81 -10.06 -10.74
N ARG A 319 -8.62 -10.36 -11.23
CA ARG A 319 -7.48 -10.84 -10.42
C ARG A 319 -6.30 -9.88 -10.50
N HIS A 320 -5.56 -9.79 -9.41
CA HIS A 320 -4.28 -9.08 -9.41
C HIS A 320 -3.15 -9.86 -10.10
N TRP A 321 -3.45 -11.04 -10.63
CA TRP A 321 -2.52 -11.93 -11.32
C TRP A 321 -2.90 -12.05 -12.79
N MET A 322 -1.92 -12.08 -13.69
CA MET A 322 -2.11 -12.39 -15.11
C MET A 322 -1.51 -13.76 -15.46
N PHE A 323 -2.07 -14.45 -16.46
CA PHE A 323 -1.58 -15.75 -16.92
C PHE A 323 -0.74 -15.59 -18.18
N LYS A 324 0.33 -16.39 -18.30
CA LYS A 324 1.20 -16.40 -19.49
C LYS A 324 0.44 -16.90 -20.71
N MET A 325 -0.03 -15.95 -21.49
CA MET A 325 -0.76 -16.14 -22.73
C MET A 325 -0.21 -15.12 -23.73
N GLU A 326 -0.09 -15.51 -25.00
CA GLU A 326 0.44 -14.63 -26.03
C GLU A 326 -0.38 -14.69 -27.31
N LEU A 327 -0.52 -13.56 -27.99
CA LEU A 327 -1.13 -13.43 -29.30
C LEU A 327 -0.05 -13.05 -30.31
N ALA A 328 -0.02 -13.73 -31.44
CA ALA A 328 0.75 -13.31 -32.61
C ALA A 328 -0.18 -12.60 -33.57
N VAL A 329 0.11 -11.33 -33.84
CA VAL A 329 -0.77 -10.42 -34.56
C VAL A 329 -0.03 -9.82 -35.76
N GLU A 330 -0.67 -9.92 -36.93
CA GLU A 330 -0.29 -9.15 -38.10
C GLU A 330 -0.99 -7.79 -38.00
N LEU A 331 -0.21 -6.73 -37.71
CA LEU A 331 -0.74 -5.37 -37.60
C LEU A 331 -1.00 -4.82 -39.00
N THR A 332 -2.23 -4.40 -39.24
CA THR A 332 -2.70 -3.86 -40.54
C THR A 332 -2.98 -2.37 -40.48
N GLY A 333 -3.14 -1.80 -39.29
CA GLY A 333 -3.24 -0.38 -39.04
C GLY A 333 -1.98 0.24 -38.45
N ASP A 334 -1.97 1.57 -38.41
CA ASP A 334 -0.96 2.37 -37.73
C ASP A 334 -1.23 2.41 -36.23
N ARG A 335 -0.18 2.35 -35.42
CA ARG A 335 -0.28 2.43 -33.96
C ARG A 335 0.35 3.73 -33.49
N GLY A 336 -0.26 4.37 -32.51
CA GLY A 336 0.28 5.63 -32.00
C GLY A 336 1.61 5.47 -31.25
N PRO A 337 2.29 6.60 -30.95
CA PRO A 337 3.59 6.62 -30.30
C PRO A 337 3.61 5.89 -28.96
N VAL A 338 4.78 5.38 -28.57
CA VAL A 338 4.99 4.63 -27.33
C VAL A 338 6.04 5.34 -26.49
N PHE A 339 5.67 5.76 -25.29
CA PHE A 339 6.65 6.21 -24.29
C PHE A 339 7.39 4.99 -23.73
N THR A 340 8.71 4.95 -23.89
CA THR A 340 9.57 3.92 -23.30
C THR A 340 10.15 4.35 -21.96
N SER A 341 10.29 5.66 -21.72
CA SER A 341 10.61 6.23 -20.41
C SER A 341 10.19 7.69 -20.30
N VAL A 342 9.93 8.14 -19.07
CA VAL A 342 9.63 9.53 -18.71
C VAL A 342 10.38 9.82 -17.41
N SER A 343 11.21 10.88 -17.38
CA SER A 343 11.92 11.27 -16.17
C SER A 343 10.96 11.81 -15.10
N ALA A 344 11.27 11.59 -13.83
CA ALA A 344 10.47 12.12 -12.73
C ALA A 344 10.80 13.59 -12.45
N LEU A 345 9.78 14.37 -12.06
CA LEU A 345 9.95 15.68 -11.44
C LEU A 345 9.54 15.57 -9.96
N PRO A 346 10.47 15.24 -9.03
CA PRO A 346 10.13 15.14 -7.61
C PRO A 346 9.73 16.50 -7.03
N THR A 347 9.03 16.50 -5.89
CA THR A 347 8.84 17.71 -5.07
C THR A 347 10.21 18.34 -4.78
N THR A 348 10.28 19.67 -4.77
CA THR A 348 11.57 20.38 -4.67
C THR A 348 11.42 21.71 -3.94
N LEU A 349 12.51 22.24 -3.39
CA LEU A 349 12.61 23.62 -2.89
C LEU A 349 12.86 24.64 -4.02
N SER A 350 13.46 24.18 -5.12
CA SER A 350 13.88 25.05 -6.21
C SER A 350 12.69 25.69 -6.90
N GLN A 351 12.75 27.02 -7.05
CA GLN A 351 11.78 27.81 -7.82
C GLN A 351 12.25 28.07 -9.26
N GLU A 352 13.37 27.48 -9.67
CA GLU A 352 13.93 27.61 -11.02
C GLU A 352 13.22 26.70 -12.02
N GLU A 353 13.50 26.90 -13.32
CA GLU A 353 13.00 26.00 -14.36
C GLU A 353 13.52 24.56 -14.20
N ARG A 354 12.72 23.59 -14.63
CA ARG A 354 13.00 22.16 -14.44
C ARG A 354 12.90 21.40 -15.74
N GLU A 355 13.91 20.61 -16.05
CA GLU A 355 13.95 19.80 -17.27
C GLU A 355 13.18 18.48 -17.09
N LEU A 356 12.39 18.14 -18.11
CA LEU A 356 11.72 16.85 -18.27
C LEU A 356 12.23 16.20 -19.55
N THR A 357 12.62 14.93 -19.44
CA THR A 357 13.12 14.11 -20.54
C THR A 357 12.21 12.91 -20.75
N VAL A 358 11.84 12.63 -21.98
CA VAL A 358 11.03 11.46 -22.36
C VAL A 358 11.67 10.73 -23.53
N GLN A 359 11.55 9.41 -23.55
CA GLN A 359 11.90 8.58 -24.69
C GLN A 359 10.61 8.11 -25.35
N VAL A 360 10.51 8.34 -26.65
CA VAL A 360 9.33 8.00 -27.43
C VAL A 360 9.74 7.28 -28.69
N THR A 361 9.10 6.15 -28.96
CA THR A 361 9.23 5.41 -30.20
C THR A 361 7.94 5.47 -30.98
N ASP A 362 8.04 5.41 -32.30
CA ASP A 362 6.91 5.30 -33.20
C ASP A 362 7.32 4.48 -34.42
N ASP A 363 6.54 3.45 -34.70
CA ASP A 363 6.70 2.58 -35.84
C ASP A 363 5.36 2.39 -36.53
N ASN A 364 5.42 2.13 -37.83
CA ASN A 364 4.22 1.93 -38.63
C ASN A 364 4.27 0.58 -39.35
N PRO A 365 3.79 -0.50 -38.70
CA PRO A 365 3.77 -1.84 -39.27
C PRO A 365 2.95 -1.97 -40.55
N SER A 366 1.96 -1.07 -40.76
CA SER A 366 1.13 -1.04 -41.97
C SER A 366 1.86 -0.51 -43.23
N GLY A 367 3.07 0.04 -43.04
CA GLY A 367 3.96 0.47 -44.12
C GLY A 367 3.82 1.94 -44.54
N GLU A 368 3.06 2.75 -43.80
CA GLU A 368 3.09 4.21 -43.96
C GLU A 368 4.31 4.85 -43.26
N ALA A 369 4.37 6.17 -43.19
CA ALA A 369 5.54 6.88 -42.66
C ALA A 369 5.54 6.86 -41.12
N ALA A 370 6.39 6.00 -40.55
CA ALA A 370 6.71 6.02 -39.13
C ALA A 370 7.26 7.39 -38.68
N GLY A 371 7.07 7.70 -37.41
CA GLY A 371 7.75 8.78 -36.71
C GLY A 371 6.83 9.65 -35.85
N VAL A 372 7.35 10.02 -34.68
CA VAL A 372 6.80 11.02 -33.79
C VAL A 372 6.90 12.40 -34.44
N SER A 373 5.74 13.02 -34.69
CA SER A 373 5.64 14.35 -35.30
C SER A 373 5.81 15.46 -34.28
N SER A 374 5.34 15.27 -33.04
CA SER A 374 5.50 16.22 -31.95
C SER A 374 5.31 15.60 -30.58
N VAL A 375 5.97 16.17 -29.57
CA VAL A 375 5.77 15.83 -28.16
C VAL A 375 5.49 17.11 -27.40
N THR A 376 4.43 17.11 -26.59
CA THR A 376 3.95 18.27 -25.84
C THR A 376 3.83 17.94 -24.36
N LEU A 377 4.52 18.71 -23.53
CA LEU A 377 4.32 18.73 -22.08
C LEU A 377 3.16 19.68 -21.76
N THR A 378 2.15 19.20 -21.06
CA THR A 378 1.04 20.04 -20.54
C THR A 378 1.09 20.11 -19.03
N TYR A 379 0.73 21.26 -18.45
CA TYR A 379 0.70 21.43 -17.00
C TYR A 379 -0.37 22.41 -16.52
N GLN A 380 -0.84 22.20 -15.30
CA GLN A 380 -1.83 23.02 -14.59
C GLN A 380 -1.32 23.31 -13.18
N LEU A 381 -1.62 24.50 -12.66
CA LEU A 381 -1.15 24.97 -11.35
C LEU A 381 -2.29 24.93 -10.34
N ASP A 382 -2.02 24.38 -9.16
CA ASP A 382 -2.86 24.29 -7.95
C ASP A 382 -4.22 23.59 -8.11
N SER A 383 -4.71 23.37 -9.33
CA SER A 383 -5.97 22.68 -9.60
C SER A 383 -5.97 22.04 -10.98
N LEU A 384 -6.50 20.81 -11.07
CA LEU A 384 -6.79 20.13 -12.34
C LEU A 384 -7.90 20.81 -13.16
N THR A 385 -8.55 21.84 -12.62
CA THR A 385 -9.52 22.68 -13.35
C THR A 385 -8.95 24.04 -13.78
N ALA A 386 -7.68 24.32 -13.46
CA ALA A 386 -7.00 25.55 -13.85
C ALA A 386 -6.70 25.59 -15.36
N GLU A 387 -6.18 26.72 -15.83
CA GLU A 387 -5.72 26.88 -17.21
C GLU A 387 -4.65 25.84 -17.56
N VAL A 388 -4.84 25.16 -18.70
CA VAL A 388 -3.88 24.18 -19.24
C VAL A 388 -2.80 24.95 -20.00
N ASN A 389 -1.60 24.92 -19.46
CA ASN A 389 -0.40 25.44 -20.10
C ASN A 389 0.29 24.33 -20.88
N SER A 390 1.07 24.68 -21.90
CA SER A 390 1.79 23.71 -22.72
C SER A 390 3.17 24.19 -23.14
N VAL A 391 4.13 23.27 -23.14
CA VAL A 391 5.50 23.46 -23.64
C VAL A 391 5.76 22.42 -24.72
N ALA A 392 6.14 22.86 -25.91
CA ALA A 392 6.59 21.95 -26.97
C ALA A 392 7.96 21.37 -26.58
N MET A 393 8.08 20.03 -26.62
CA MET A 393 9.35 19.36 -26.39
C MET A 393 10.17 19.30 -27.67
N SER A 394 11.49 19.31 -27.53
CA SER A 394 12.45 19.26 -28.63
C SER A 394 13.14 17.91 -28.66
N LEU A 395 13.28 17.31 -29.85
CA LEU A 395 14.10 16.12 -30.05
C LEU A 395 15.57 16.47 -29.78
N SER A 396 16.12 15.94 -28.68
CA SER A 396 17.49 16.20 -28.23
C SER A 396 18.48 15.11 -28.63
N ASP A 397 18.03 13.88 -28.84
CA ASP A 397 18.84 12.76 -29.32
C ASP A 397 17.97 11.74 -30.10
N GLY A 398 18.59 10.90 -30.92
CA GLY A 398 17.91 9.91 -31.76
C GLY A 398 17.28 10.51 -33.03
N ASN A 399 16.11 9.99 -33.43
CA ASN A 399 15.36 10.43 -34.60
C ASN A 399 13.84 10.40 -34.32
N SER A 400 13.01 10.64 -35.34
CA SER A 400 11.54 10.64 -35.18
C SER A 400 10.96 9.29 -34.79
N ASP A 401 11.59 8.19 -35.19
CA ASP A 401 11.07 6.83 -35.03
C ASP A 401 11.48 6.26 -33.66
N ASP A 402 12.63 6.70 -33.14
CA ASP A 402 13.14 6.39 -31.81
C ASP A 402 13.99 7.56 -31.30
N GLY A 403 13.44 8.34 -30.37
CA GLY A 403 13.98 9.65 -30.03
C GLY A 403 13.79 10.06 -28.57
N THR A 404 14.79 10.79 -28.08
CA THR A 404 14.77 11.48 -26.78
C THR A 404 14.24 12.89 -26.96
N TRP A 405 13.20 13.26 -26.22
CA TRP A 405 12.58 14.58 -26.25
C TRP A 405 12.74 15.27 -24.91
N THR A 406 13.07 16.57 -24.93
CA THR A 406 13.32 17.37 -23.72
C THR A 406 12.52 18.67 -23.73
N ALA A 407 12.10 19.13 -22.55
CA ALA A 407 11.53 20.45 -22.35
C ALA A 407 11.80 20.97 -20.93
N SER A 408 11.90 22.28 -20.79
CA SER A 408 11.96 22.96 -19.49
C SER A 408 10.57 23.45 -19.08
N LEU A 409 10.07 22.96 -17.95
CA LEU A 409 8.90 23.49 -17.27
C LEU A 409 9.31 24.79 -16.55
N PRO A 410 8.61 25.92 -16.79
CA PRO A 410 8.96 27.18 -16.14
C PRO A 410 8.94 27.10 -14.61
N GLY A 411 9.88 27.77 -13.95
CA GLY A 411 9.93 27.85 -12.49
C GLY A 411 8.64 28.35 -11.87
N GLN A 412 8.27 27.79 -10.71
CA GLN A 412 7.05 28.10 -9.98
C GLN A 412 7.37 28.62 -8.58
N SER A 413 6.48 29.46 -8.05
CA SER A 413 6.64 29.99 -6.70
C SER A 413 6.54 28.91 -5.62
N ALA A 414 7.18 29.14 -4.49
CA ALA A 414 7.00 28.33 -3.29
C ALA A 414 5.51 28.19 -2.92
N GLY A 415 5.07 26.96 -2.66
CA GLY A 415 3.70 26.63 -2.30
C GLY A 415 2.80 26.26 -3.49
N THR A 416 3.34 26.30 -4.72
CA THR A 416 2.59 25.90 -5.91
C THR A 416 2.61 24.39 -6.08
N THR A 417 1.44 23.79 -6.36
CA THR A 417 1.33 22.41 -6.82
C THR A 417 1.27 22.40 -8.34
N VAL A 418 2.12 21.59 -8.98
CA VAL A 418 2.16 21.45 -10.44
C VAL A 418 1.64 20.08 -10.81
N TYR A 419 0.59 20.05 -11.61
CA TYR A 419 0.07 18.84 -12.26
C TYR A 419 0.56 18.82 -13.70
N TYR A 420 1.13 17.72 -14.18
CA TYR A 420 1.68 17.66 -15.53
C TYR A 420 1.48 16.30 -16.21
N SER A 421 1.40 16.30 -17.53
CA SER A 421 1.40 15.10 -18.38
C SER A 421 2.03 15.41 -19.73
N VAL A 422 2.48 14.37 -20.44
CA VAL A 422 3.10 14.49 -21.76
C VAL A 422 2.23 13.78 -22.79
N THR A 423 2.04 14.41 -23.95
CA THR A 423 1.33 13.82 -25.10
C THR A 423 2.26 13.78 -26.31
N ALA A 424 2.42 12.61 -26.92
CA ALA A 424 3.14 12.42 -28.17
C ALA A 424 2.15 12.18 -29.31
N TYR A 425 2.43 12.75 -30.47
CA TYR A 425 1.67 12.58 -31.72
C TYR A 425 2.58 11.99 -32.79
N ASP A 426 2.09 11.04 -33.56
CA ASP A 426 2.78 10.54 -34.76
C ASP A 426 2.45 11.39 -36.00
N ASN A 427 2.98 10.99 -37.16
CA ASN A 427 2.72 11.62 -38.46
C ASN A 427 1.27 11.46 -38.96
N ASN A 428 0.52 10.53 -38.37
CA ASN A 428 -0.84 10.15 -38.73
C ASN A 428 -1.88 10.73 -37.76
N ALA A 429 -1.43 11.56 -36.81
CA ALA A 429 -2.21 12.18 -35.75
C ALA A 429 -2.81 11.21 -34.73
N ASN A 430 -2.31 9.97 -34.62
CA ASN A 430 -2.54 9.19 -33.42
C ASN A 430 -1.77 9.81 -32.27
N ALA A 431 -2.31 9.67 -31.05
CA ALA A 431 -1.76 10.32 -29.88
C ALA A 431 -1.75 9.38 -28.69
N THR A 432 -0.66 9.45 -27.92
CA THR A 432 -0.51 8.74 -26.66
C THR A 432 -0.18 9.75 -25.57
N SER A 433 -0.79 9.62 -24.39
CA SER A 433 -0.55 10.53 -23.26
C SER A 433 -0.15 9.79 -21.99
N THR A 434 0.72 10.39 -21.20
CA THR A 434 1.14 9.87 -19.89
C THR A 434 0.05 10.04 -18.83
N SER A 435 0.26 9.50 -17.62
CA SER A 435 -0.51 9.82 -16.43
C SER A 435 -0.36 11.30 -16.13
N MET A 436 -1.38 11.84 -15.46
CA MET A 436 -1.20 13.09 -14.73
C MET A 436 -0.31 12.79 -13.53
N ALA A 437 0.90 13.34 -13.54
CA ALA A 437 1.81 13.36 -12.41
C ALA A 437 1.70 14.69 -11.67
N SER A 438 2.21 14.74 -10.43
CA SER A 438 2.26 16.00 -9.70
C SER A 438 3.48 16.14 -8.81
N TYR A 439 3.91 17.38 -8.62
CA TYR A 439 4.91 17.75 -7.62
C TYR A 439 4.55 19.06 -6.96
N PHE A 440 5.14 19.31 -5.80
CA PHE A 440 4.94 20.53 -5.02
C PHE A 440 6.24 21.32 -4.96
N ILE A 441 6.16 22.66 -5.04
CA ILE A 441 7.28 23.51 -4.64
C ILE A 441 7.21 23.65 -3.12
N PHE A 442 8.04 22.87 -2.44
CA PHE A 442 8.05 22.75 -0.99
C PHE A 442 8.27 24.12 -0.33
N THR A 443 7.51 24.38 0.73
CA THR A 443 7.62 25.60 1.53
C THR A 443 7.85 25.21 2.98
N ALA A 444 9.03 25.52 3.50
CA ALA A 444 9.31 25.36 4.92
C ALA A 444 8.43 26.32 5.73
N THR A 445 7.75 25.79 6.74
CA THR A 445 6.92 26.54 7.66
C THR A 445 7.82 27.12 8.75
N ALA A 446 7.80 28.44 8.91
CA ALA A 446 8.64 29.11 9.88
C ALA A 446 8.35 28.62 11.32
N GLY A 447 9.38 28.07 11.96
CA GLY A 447 9.30 27.55 13.33
C GLY A 447 8.85 26.09 13.44
N ASN A 448 8.59 25.42 12.32
CA ASN A 448 8.40 23.97 12.32
C ASN A 448 9.76 23.24 12.35
N ASP A 449 9.72 22.01 12.82
CA ASP A 449 10.83 21.06 12.77
C ASP A 449 10.68 20.11 11.56
N LEU A 450 11.77 19.51 11.11
CA LEU A 450 11.75 18.63 9.94
C LEU A 450 11.65 17.16 10.33
N ILE A 451 10.64 16.48 9.81
CA ILE A 451 10.65 15.02 9.66
C ILE A 451 11.22 14.70 8.28
N PHE A 452 12.36 14.02 8.25
CA PHE A 452 12.89 13.42 7.04
C PHE A 452 12.51 11.94 7.02
N ASN A 453 11.48 11.60 6.23
CA ASN A 453 11.06 10.22 6.04
C ASN A 453 12.01 9.53 5.06
N ASN A 454 13.07 8.91 5.58
CA ASN A 454 14.10 8.24 4.79
C ASN A 454 13.79 6.75 4.54
N GLN A 455 12.54 6.35 4.66
CA GLN A 455 12.08 4.97 4.58
C GLN A 455 10.82 4.87 3.72
N ASP A 456 10.36 3.65 3.46
CA ASP A 456 9.09 3.44 2.78
C ASP A 456 7.91 4.01 3.60
N LYS A 457 6.89 4.50 2.90
CA LYS A 457 5.70 5.07 3.54
C LYS A 457 4.92 3.94 4.21
N LEU A 458 4.82 4.00 5.54
CA LEU A 458 3.96 3.10 6.30
C LEU A 458 2.53 3.18 5.80
N TYR A 459 1.98 2.02 5.43
CA TYR A 459 0.63 1.87 4.88
C TYR A 459 0.38 2.76 3.64
N GLY A 460 1.42 3.10 2.89
CA GLY A 460 1.34 3.85 1.64
C GLY A 460 0.96 5.34 1.78
N SER A 461 0.91 5.88 3.00
CA SER A 461 0.46 7.26 3.24
C SER A 461 1.44 8.03 4.13
N LEU A 462 2.14 8.99 3.52
CA LEU A 462 3.10 9.85 4.21
C LEU A 462 2.50 10.59 5.41
N ALA A 463 1.29 11.14 5.23
CA ALA A 463 0.59 11.85 6.29
C ALA A 463 0.23 10.91 7.46
N TYR A 464 -0.11 9.66 7.15
CA TYR A 464 -0.41 8.66 8.18
C TYR A 464 0.87 8.21 8.90
N SER A 465 1.95 7.94 8.16
CA SER A 465 3.25 7.57 8.73
C SER A 465 3.71 8.61 9.76
N ALA A 466 3.72 9.90 9.39
CA ALA A 466 4.13 10.97 10.29
C ALA A 466 3.27 11.08 11.55
N GLN A 467 1.95 10.89 11.42
CA GLN A 467 1.01 10.91 12.55
C GLN A 467 1.23 9.74 13.52
N LEU A 468 1.63 8.57 13.03
CA LEU A 468 1.90 7.44 13.90
C LEU A 468 3.11 7.69 14.82
N TYR A 469 4.20 8.25 14.27
CA TYR A 469 5.41 8.56 15.03
C TYR A 469 5.25 9.76 15.97
N PHE A 470 4.60 10.83 15.49
CA PHE A 470 4.47 12.10 16.20
C PHE A 470 3.02 12.58 16.16
N TYR A 471 2.14 12.02 16.99
CA TYR A 471 0.75 12.45 17.21
C TYR A 471 -0.35 11.91 16.29
N TRP A 472 -1.40 11.39 16.91
CA TRP A 472 -2.70 11.12 16.26
C TRP A 472 -3.52 12.40 15.96
N ALA A 473 -2.86 13.55 15.88
CA ALA A 473 -3.43 14.81 15.43
C ALA A 473 -2.98 15.09 13.99
N ALA A 474 -3.71 15.89 13.23
CA ALA A 474 -3.30 16.24 11.86
C ALA A 474 -1.90 16.88 11.85
N LEU A 475 -1.05 16.54 10.87
CA LEU A 475 0.34 17.00 10.75
C LEU A 475 0.48 18.53 10.86
N SER A 476 -0.48 19.28 10.31
CA SER A 476 -0.50 20.75 10.43
C SER A 476 -0.60 21.29 11.86
N ALA A 477 -0.98 20.45 12.83
CA ALA A 477 -1.12 20.78 14.23
C ALA A 477 0.06 20.31 15.10
N THR A 478 1.01 19.56 14.53
CA THR A 478 2.14 18.97 15.28
C THR A 478 3.37 19.87 15.31
N GLY A 479 3.44 20.88 14.43
CA GLY A 479 4.62 21.74 14.30
C GLY A 479 5.75 21.12 13.48
N PHE A 480 5.45 20.11 12.66
CA PHE A 480 6.41 19.49 11.76
C PHE A 480 6.09 19.77 10.30
N ASP A 481 7.15 19.96 9.51
CA ASP A 481 7.10 19.74 8.08
C ASP A 481 7.68 18.36 7.76
N ILE A 482 7.28 17.78 6.63
CA ILE A 482 7.76 16.46 6.20
C ILE A 482 8.42 16.52 4.83
N TRP A 483 9.64 15.99 4.75
CA TRP A 483 10.35 15.72 3.52
C TRP A 483 10.49 14.21 3.35
N ASP A 484 9.89 13.69 2.30
CA ASP A 484 9.91 12.25 2.00
C ASP A 484 11.08 11.91 1.07
N ALA A 485 11.66 10.72 1.23
CA ALA A 485 12.73 10.23 0.36
C ALA A 485 12.35 10.24 -1.13
N SER A 486 11.06 10.11 -1.49
CA SER A 486 10.63 10.27 -2.88
C SER A 486 10.87 11.66 -3.48
N TYR A 487 11.17 12.66 -2.64
CA TYR A 487 11.50 14.01 -3.07
C TYR A 487 13.00 14.18 -3.31
N GLY A 488 13.81 13.22 -2.85
CA GLY A 488 15.28 13.23 -2.86
C GLY A 488 15.87 13.19 -1.45
N GLY A 489 17.18 13.02 -1.36
CA GLY A 489 17.94 13.12 -0.10
C GLY A 489 17.91 14.53 0.50
N MET A 490 18.50 14.66 1.68
CA MET A 490 18.71 15.99 2.27
C MET A 490 19.64 16.81 1.38
N THR A 491 19.46 18.13 1.40
CA THR A 491 20.36 19.08 0.75
C THR A 491 20.69 20.19 1.74
N ASP A 492 21.82 20.87 1.58
CA ASP A 492 22.15 22.05 2.38
C ASP A 492 21.04 23.11 2.34
N GLU A 493 20.35 23.25 1.19
CA GLU A 493 19.20 24.15 1.05
C GLU A 493 18.06 23.75 1.99
N LEU A 494 17.72 22.46 2.03
CA LEU A 494 16.68 21.92 2.91
C LEU A 494 17.05 22.05 4.38
N THR A 495 18.21 21.53 4.78
CA THR A 495 18.61 21.45 6.19
C THR A 495 18.80 22.84 6.79
N SER A 496 19.23 23.83 6.00
CA SER A 496 19.37 25.22 6.44
C SER A 496 18.08 25.88 6.92
N GLN A 497 16.90 25.36 6.56
CA GLN A 497 15.61 25.89 7.00
C GLN A 497 15.23 25.47 8.43
N TYR A 498 15.94 24.49 9.01
CA TYR A 498 15.53 23.85 10.26
C TYR A 498 16.64 23.84 11.32
N THR A 499 16.22 23.83 12.58
CA THR A 499 17.10 23.64 13.75
C THR A 499 17.01 22.22 14.30
N THR A 500 15.92 21.53 14.05
CA THR A 500 15.69 20.15 14.45
C THR A 500 15.37 19.30 13.23
N ILE A 501 16.01 18.13 13.15
CA ILE A 501 15.73 17.12 12.13
C ILE A 501 15.51 15.78 12.84
N VAL A 502 14.38 15.14 12.55
CA VAL A 502 14.12 13.73 12.86
C VAL A 502 14.24 12.93 11.57
N GLU A 503 15.21 12.04 11.48
CA GLU A 503 15.36 11.09 10.39
C GLU A 503 14.76 9.73 10.74
N MET A 504 13.86 9.26 9.88
CA MET A 504 13.17 7.98 10.02
C MET A 504 13.80 6.96 9.07
N ALA A 505 14.30 5.84 9.58
CA ALA A 505 14.99 4.83 8.77
C ALA A 505 14.81 3.38 9.25
N GLY A 506 13.64 3.04 9.81
CA GLY A 506 13.30 1.72 10.34
C GLY A 506 12.90 0.64 9.33
N THR A 507 12.99 0.90 8.02
CA THR A 507 13.01 -0.15 7.00
C THR A 507 14.19 0.02 6.04
N GLY A 508 15.24 0.70 6.48
CA GLY A 508 16.34 1.14 5.62
C GLY A 508 16.31 2.62 5.26
N PRO A 509 17.43 3.35 5.45
CA PRO A 509 17.57 4.67 4.86
C PRO A 509 17.69 4.56 3.32
N THR A 510 16.85 5.29 2.60
CA THR A 510 16.93 5.41 1.13
C THR A 510 18.17 6.22 0.70
N PHE A 511 18.59 7.19 1.52
CA PHE A 511 19.75 8.05 1.29
C PHE A 511 20.69 8.07 2.50
N VAL A 512 22.00 8.15 2.24
CA VAL A 512 23.01 8.44 3.27
C VAL A 512 23.41 9.91 3.13
N ASN A 513 22.93 10.75 4.04
CA ASN A 513 23.07 12.22 3.97
C ASN A 513 24.15 12.75 4.95
N ASP A 514 25.22 11.98 5.15
CA ASP A 514 26.20 12.24 6.21
C ASP A 514 26.94 13.57 6.01
N ASP A 515 27.20 13.98 4.77
CA ASP A 515 27.86 15.24 4.44
C ASP A 515 26.97 16.44 4.80
N GLU A 516 25.69 16.40 4.42
CA GLU A 516 24.71 17.44 4.71
C GLU A 516 24.43 17.55 6.21
N VAL A 517 24.29 16.42 6.91
CA VAL A 517 24.10 16.39 8.37
C VAL A 517 25.33 16.95 9.07
N THR A 518 26.54 16.57 8.65
CA THR A 518 27.79 17.08 9.23
C THR A 518 27.92 18.60 9.05
N SER A 519 27.62 19.11 7.85
CA SER A 519 27.64 20.54 7.53
C SER A 519 26.63 21.32 8.38
N TRP A 520 25.39 20.85 8.42
CA TRP A 520 24.29 21.47 9.15
C TRP A 520 24.50 21.45 10.67
N TRP A 521 25.10 20.38 11.21
CA TRP A 521 25.37 20.19 12.64
C TRP A 521 26.49 21.07 13.19
N ALA A 522 27.46 21.43 12.34
CA ALA A 522 28.69 22.12 12.74
C ALA A 522 28.51 23.37 13.64
N PRO A 523 27.49 24.24 13.46
CA PRO A 523 27.26 25.41 14.31
C PRO A 523 26.98 25.10 15.78
N GLY A 524 26.52 23.87 16.10
CA GLY A 524 26.30 23.41 17.47
C GLY A 524 25.01 23.89 18.12
N ASP A 525 24.08 24.47 17.36
CA ASP A 525 22.74 24.90 17.81
C ASP A 525 21.62 23.99 17.30
N LYS A 526 21.97 22.76 16.89
CA LYS A 526 21.08 21.81 16.21
C LYS A 526 20.62 20.66 17.09
N VAL A 527 19.47 20.06 16.72
CA VAL A 527 18.93 18.85 17.32
C VAL A 527 18.72 17.78 16.26
N TYR A 528 19.36 16.61 16.41
CA TYR A 528 19.26 15.53 15.43
C TYR A 528 18.83 14.23 16.09
N ILE A 529 17.73 13.65 15.61
CA ILE A 529 17.21 12.37 16.09
C ILE A 529 17.18 11.43 14.90
N ALA A 530 17.82 10.27 15.03
CA ALA A 530 17.75 9.22 14.03
C ALA A 530 17.30 7.91 14.67
N PHE A 531 16.59 7.08 13.93
CA PHE A 531 16.17 5.77 14.40
C PHE A 531 16.05 4.75 13.28
N GLY A 532 15.96 3.49 13.68
CA GLY A 532 15.87 2.34 12.80
C GLY A 532 17.13 1.50 12.90
N ASP A 533 16.95 0.19 12.91
CA ASP A 533 18.04 -0.78 12.87
C ASP A 533 18.87 -0.61 11.59
N GLU A 534 18.24 -0.41 10.44
CA GLU A 534 18.99 -0.32 9.19
C GLU A 534 19.81 0.98 9.03
N TRP A 535 19.57 2.00 9.87
CA TRP A 535 20.33 3.25 9.80
C TRP A 535 21.83 3.03 10.03
N LEU A 536 22.18 2.13 10.96
CA LEU A 536 23.57 1.77 11.28
C LEU A 536 24.16 0.86 10.20
N GLY A 537 23.44 -0.20 9.86
CA GLY A 537 23.83 -1.17 8.85
C GLY A 537 24.21 -0.55 7.50
N ALA A 538 23.48 0.48 7.06
CA ALA A 538 23.76 1.21 5.83
C ALA A 538 25.13 1.91 5.80
N ARG A 539 25.71 2.22 6.97
CA ARG A 539 27.01 2.91 7.13
C ARG A 539 28.15 1.94 7.44
N SER A 540 27.84 0.87 8.17
CA SER A 540 28.81 -0.13 8.60
C SER A 540 29.02 -1.26 7.59
N GLY A 541 28.08 -1.42 6.66
CA GLY A 541 27.99 -2.62 5.84
C GLY A 541 27.59 -3.84 6.66
N TRP A 542 26.74 -3.63 7.68
CA TRP A 542 26.22 -4.66 8.59
C TRP A 542 27.31 -5.36 9.42
N ALA A 543 28.38 -4.63 9.75
CA ALA A 543 29.52 -5.16 10.48
C ALA A 543 29.60 -4.61 11.90
N ASP A 544 29.70 -5.50 12.88
CA ASP A 544 29.90 -5.11 14.28
C ASP A 544 31.27 -4.51 14.50
N GLY A 545 31.33 -3.43 15.28
CA GLY A 545 32.61 -2.84 15.67
C GLY A 545 32.55 -1.37 16.04
N PRO A 546 33.74 -0.76 16.27
CA PRO A 546 33.84 0.66 16.57
C PRO A 546 33.44 1.51 15.37
N THR A 547 32.67 2.55 15.62
CA THR A 547 32.30 3.53 14.60
C THR A 547 33.52 4.35 14.18
N ALA A 548 33.57 4.74 12.90
CA ALA A 548 34.68 5.50 12.35
C ALA A 548 34.76 6.91 12.98
N GLY A 549 35.98 7.36 13.31
CA GLY A 549 36.22 8.75 13.72
C GLY A 549 35.80 9.74 12.64
N GLY A 550 35.08 10.80 13.00
CA GLY A 550 34.55 11.77 12.02
C GLY A 550 33.22 11.38 11.36
N SER A 551 32.67 10.19 11.64
CA SER A 551 31.35 9.78 11.12
C SER A 551 30.19 10.46 11.86
N VAL A 552 29.03 10.56 11.23
CA VAL A 552 27.79 11.05 11.87
C VAL A 552 27.43 10.17 13.07
N ALA A 553 27.51 8.84 12.93
CA ALA A 553 27.26 7.90 14.02
C ALA A 553 28.07 8.24 15.28
N ARG A 554 29.36 8.55 15.13
CA ARG A 554 30.24 8.85 16.25
C ARG A 554 30.15 10.28 16.75
N GLU A 555 30.28 11.26 15.85
CA GLU A 555 30.44 12.67 16.21
C GLU A 555 29.12 13.38 16.49
N VAL A 556 28.04 12.94 15.84
CA VAL A 556 26.70 13.53 15.98
C VAL A 556 25.87 12.70 16.96
N LEU A 557 25.73 11.38 16.73
CA LEU A 557 24.86 10.51 17.53
C LEU A 557 25.54 9.91 18.77
N GLY A 558 26.86 10.05 18.89
CA GLY A 558 27.59 9.59 20.07
C GLY A 558 27.75 8.09 20.20
N ILE A 559 27.67 7.35 19.09
CA ILE A 559 27.80 5.89 19.03
C ILE A 559 29.29 5.55 18.96
N ASP A 560 29.84 4.92 19.99
CA ASP A 560 31.26 4.48 20.04
C ASP A 560 31.48 3.19 19.25
N ALA A 561 30.54 2.26 19.34
CA ALA A 561 30.50 1.00 18.62
C ALA A 561 29.05 0.60 18.32
N GLU A 562 28.87 -0.17 17.24
CA GLU A 562 27.58 -0.71 16.80
C GLU A 562 27.60 -2.24 16.79
N TYR A 563 26.43 -2.82 16.99
CA TYR A 563 26.16 -4.25 17.00
C TYR A 563 24.90 -4.47 16.17
N ASN A 564 25.06 -5.00 14.96
CA ASN A 564 23.97 -5.21 14.04
C ASN A 564 23.27 -6.52 14.39
N ASP A 565 21.96 -6.58 14.19
CA ASP A 565 21.19 -7.81 14.21
C ASP A 565 21.31 -8.59 15.53
N ILE A 566 21.38 -7.88 16.67
CA ILE A 566 21.50 -8.50 18.00
C ILE A 566 20.34 -9.45 18.31
N ALA A 567 19.22 -9.32 17.60
CA ALA A 567 18.16 -10.30 17.53
C ALA A 567 17.70 -10.48 16.07
N PRO A 568 18.25 -11.45 15.32
CA PRO A 568 17.99 -11.59 13.89
C PRO A 568 16.74 -12.43 13.60
N GLY A 569 15.94 -12.03 12.62
CA GLY A 569 14.86 -12.85 12.04
C GLY A 569 13.46 -12.28 12.24
N ALA A 570 12.44 -13.15 12.29
CA ALA A 570 11.03 -12.75 12.38
C ALA A 570 10.41 -12.97 13.78
N GLY A 571 11.24 -13.20 14.80
CA GLY A 571 10.76 -13.47 16.15
C GLY A 571 10.77 -12.22 17.02
N VAL A 572 10.01 -12.21 18.11
CA VAL A 572 9.86 -11.03 18.99
C VAL A 572 11.11 -10.81 19.87
N SER A 573 11.51 -9.56 20.09
CA SER A 573 12.62 -9.18 20.98
C SER A 573 12.15 -8.39 22.21
N ARG A 574 13.04 -8.18 23.20
CA ARG A 574 12.70 -7.56 24.50
C ARG A 574 13.49 -6.28 24.73
N LEU A 575 12.77 -5.20 25.00
CA LEU A 575 13.31 -3.89 25.36
C LEU A 575 13.06 -3.59 26.84
N MET A 576 13.89 -2.74 27.42
CA MET A 576 13.88 -2.40 28.84
C MET A 576 14.07 -0.88 29.02
N ALA A 577 13.03 -0.22 29.52
CA ALA A 577 13.10 1.15 30.00
C ALA A 577 13.78 1.23 31.38
N ILE A 578 14.27 2.40 31.75
CA ILE A 578 15.05 2.62 32.98
C ILE A 578 14.18 3.35 34.03
N GLU A 579 14.15 2.82 35.25
CA GLU A 579 13.42 3.43 36.37
C GLU A 579 13.96 4.83 36.69
N GLY A 580 13.08 5.83 36.71
CA GLY A 580 13.43 7.20 37.07
C GLY A 580 14.28 7.95 36.04
N ASP A 581 14.50 7.38 34.85
CA ASP A 581 15.19 8.05 33.76
C ASP A 581 14.36 9.21 33.20
N ALA A 582 15.03 10.27 32.76
CA ALA A 582 14.38 11.49 32.27
C ALA A 582 13.64 11.28 30.93
N TYR A 583 14.05 10.27 30.16
CA TYR A 583 13.47 9.97 28.84
C TYR A 583 12.58 8.74 28.93
N SER A 584 13.05 7.62 29.49
CA SER A 584 12.28 6.37 29.50
C SER A 584 11.54 6.08 30.81
N GLY A 585 11.69 6.91 31.86
CA GLY A 585 11.08 6.67 33.17
C GLY A 585 9.55 6.67 33.16
N ALA A 586 8.92 7.46 32.29
CA ALA A 586 7.47 7.45 32.08
C ALA A 586 6.99 6.11 31.49
N LEU A 587 7.71 5.61 30.48
CA LEU A 587 7.48 4.29 29.89
C LEU A 587 7.71 3.17 30.91
N TRP A 588 8.77 3.26 31.72
CA TRP A 588 8.99 2.32 32.82
C TRP A 588 7.81 2.33 33.80
N THR A 589 7.39 3.51 34.24
CA THR A 589 6.25 3.67 35.17
C THR A 589 4.97 3.08 34.58
N PHE A 590 4.74 3.26 33.28
CA PHE A 590 3.62 2.66 32.56
C PHE A 590 3.65 1.13 32.64
N MET A 591 4.81 0.50 32.39
CA MET A 591 4.96 -0.96 32.48
C MET A 591 4.68 -1.50 33.88
N GLN A 592 4.97 -0.72 34.93
CA GLN A 592 4.73 -1.08 36.33
C GLN A 592 3.29 -0.86 36.78
N ASN A 593 2.59 0.12 36.20
CA ASN A 593 1.30 0.63 36.68
C ASN A 593 0.11 0.23 35.81
N ALA A 594 0.20 -0.82 34.98
CA ALA A 594 -0.80 -1.21 34.00
C ALA A 594 -2.23 -1.32 34.58
N ASN A 595 -2.92 -0.18 34.65
CA ASN A 595 -4.30 0.06 35.01
C ASN A 595 -4.98 0.54 33.73
N ALA A 596 -5.35 -0.40 32.86
CA ALA A 596 -6.48 -0.27 31.93
C ALA A 596 -6.67 -1.59 31.16
N ASP A 597 -7.58 -2.41 31.69
CA ASP A 597 -8.42 -3.40 30.97
C ASP A 597 -7.88 -4.80 30.56
N SER A 598 -6.60 -5.16 30.74
CA SER A 598 -6.15 -6.52 30.33
C SER A 598 -5.07 -7.22 31.16
N SER A 599 -4.63 -6.65 32.28
CA SER A 599 -3.48 -7.14 33.06
C SER A 599 -3.83 -7.63 34.47
N LEU A 600 -5.11 -7.85 34.77
CA LEU A 600 -5.48 -8.55 35.99
C LEU A 600 -5.46 -10.06 35.72
N ASP A 601 -4.66 -10.80 36.50
CA ASP A 601 -4.82 -12.24 36.53
C ASP A 601 -6.24 -12.62 37.02
N THR A 602 -6.59 -13.90 36.94
CA THR A 602 -7.91 -14.38 37.40
C THR A 602 -8.18 -14.13 38.90
N LEU A 603 -7.20 -13.60 39.65
CA LEU A 603 -7.25 -13.30 41.07
C LEU A 603 -7.24 -11.78 41.36
N GLY A 604 -7.18 -10.92 40.34
CA GLY A 604 -7.21 -9.46 40.49
C GLY A 604 -5.85 -8.84 40.85
N THR A 605 -4.75 -9.52 40.56
CA THR A 605 -3.39 -9.00 40.77
C THR A 605 -2.89 -8.28 39.52
N VAL A 606 -2.26 -7.11 39.67
CA VAL A 606 -1.59 -6.39 38.59
C VAL A 606 -0.42 -7.21 38.08
N MET A 607 -0.47 -7.62 36.83
CA MET A 607 0.64 -8.27 36.13
C MET A 607 1.55 -7.19 35.52
N PRO A 608 2.86 -7.18 35.82
CA PRO A 608 3.80 -6.34 35.09
C PRO A 608 3.80 -6.75 33.62
N VAL A 609 3.77 -5.76 32.72
CA VAL A 609 3.85 -5.99 31.28
C VAL A 609 5.28 -5.81 30.79
N HIS A 610 5.65 -6.53 29.75
CA HIS A 610 6.97 -6.41 29.13
C HIS A 610 6.89 -5.61 27.84
N LEU A 611 7.92 -4.81 27.57
CA LEU A 611 8.07 -4.10 26.30
C LEU A 611 8.74 -5.01 25.27
N ASN A 612 8.03 -5.30 24.20
CA ASN A 612 8.48 -6.13 23.11
C ASN A 612 8.75 -5.28 21.87
N TYR A 613 9.68 -5.75 21.04
CA TYR A 613 9.89 -5.28 19.68
C TYR A 613 9.37 -6.38 18.74
N ASP A 614 8.40 -6.05 17.89
CA ASP A 614 7.71 -6.97 16.98
C ASP A 614 7.28 -6.25 15.67
N PRO A 615 8.24 -5.83 14.82
CA PRO A 615 7.94 -5.18 13.55
C PRO A 615 7.17 -6.10 12.58
N GLY A 616 7.31 -7.42 12.71
CA GLY A 616 6.55 -8.38 11.91
C GLY A 616 5.05 -8.26 12.11
N TYR A 617 4.61 -8.09 13.36
CA TYR A 617 3.21 -7.85 13.67
C TYR A 617 2.77 -6.42 13.40
N GLU A 618 3.57 -5.42 13.79
CA GLU A 618 3.16 -4.01 13.77
C GLU A 618 3.21 -3.38 12.39
N THR A 619 4.32 -3.57 11.68
CA THR A 619 4.62 -2.89 10.41
C THR A 619 4.65 -3.84 9.22
N GLY A 620 4.68 -5.16 9.46
CA GLY A 620 4.93 -6.17 8.43
C GLY A 620 6.41 -6.27 8.04
N GLY A 621 7.30 -5.63 8.80
CA GLY A 621 8.75 -5.65 8.62
C GLY A 621 9.41 -6.91 9.19
N SER A 622 10.74 -6.96 9.13
CA SER A 622 11.50 -8.02 9.80
C SER A 622 11.99 -7.54 11.17
N ASN A 623 12.14 -8.47 12.13
CA ASN A 623 12.62 -8.15 13.48
C ASN A 623 14.13 -8.20 13.52
N TRP A 624 14.76 -7.11 13.07
CA TRP A 624 16.18 -6.87 13.26
C TRP A 624 16.31 -5.76 14.30
N LEU A 625 16.86 -6.12 15.46
CA LEU A 625 17.14 -5.17 16.53
C LEU A 625 18.64 -4.95 16.55
N ASP A 626 19.07 -3.70 16.67
CA ASP A 626 20.47 -3.33 16.78
C ASP A 626 20.83 -2.91 18.21
N GLY A 627 22.14 -2.88 18.47
CA GLY A 627 22.73 -2.43 19.73
C GLY A 627 23.84 -1.42 19.50
N VAL A 628 24.10 -0.59 20.51
CA VAL A 628 25.17 0.42 20.49
C VAL A 628 25.94 0.48 21.80
N ASP A 629 27.18 0.97 21.73
CA ASP A 629 27.90 1.53 22.87
C ASP A 629 27.90 3.05 22.79
N ALA A 630 27.62 3.72 23.91
CA ALA A 630 27.59 5.18 23.96
C ALA A 630 28.97 5.78 24.29
N LEU A 631 29.31 6.88 23.64
CA LEU A 631 30.39 7.76 24.09
C LEU A 631 30.05 8.39 25.44
N ALA A 632 31.07 8.83 26.19
CA ALA A 632 30.89 9.49 27.48
C ALA A 632 30.09 10.80 27.43
N SER A 633 29.91 11.40 26.24
CA SER A 633 29.05 12.56 26.01
C SER A 633 27.56 12.23 25.91
N HIS A 634 27.21 10.94 25.85
CA HIS A 634 25.86 10.44 25.67
C HIS A 634 25.46 9.52 26.84
N THR A 635 24.17 9.54 27.15
CA THR A 635 23.55 8.77 28.22
C THR A 635 22.66 7.70 27.59
N VAL A 636 22.66 6.51 28.20
CA VAL A 636 21.77 5.41 27.80
C VAL A 636 20.43 5.57 28.50
N HIS A 637 19.34 5.48 27.73
CA HIS A 637 17.97 5.62 28.23
C HIS A 637 17.17 4.32 28.14
N MET A 638 17.53 3.41 27.23
CA MET A 638 16.92 2.07 27.15
C MET A 638 17.96 1.04 26.75
N THR A 639 17.71 -0.20 27.17
CA THR A 639 18.49 -1.38 26.80
C THR A 639 17.62 -2.45 26.16
N GLY A 640 18.23 -3.36 25.41
CA GLY A 640 17.56 -4.49 24.75
C GLY A 640 18.26 -5.80 25.07
N LEU A 641 17.54 -6.91 25.01
CA LEU A 641 18.09 -8.25 25.10
C LEU A 641 18.37 -8.79 23.69
N GLY A 642 19.58 -9.32 23.49
CA GLY A 642 19.93 -10.03 22.27
C GLY A 642 19.19 -11.37 22.15
N GLY A 643 18.81 -11.72 20.93
CA GLY A 643 18.08 -12.93 20.58
C GLY A 643 16.55 -12.77 20.56
N ILE A 644 15.90 -13.84 20.12
CA ILE A 644 14.44 -13.93 19.98
C ILE A 644 13.84 -14.58 21.23
N LEU A 645 12.70 -14.06 21.67
CA LEU A 645 11.88 -14.61 22.74
C LEU A 645 11.28 -15.97 22.34
N ASP A 646 11.25 -16.89 23.29
CA ASP A 646 10.56 -18.17 23.07
C ASP A 646 9.03 -18.04 23.14
N SER A 647 8.32 -19.14 22.89
CA SER A 647 6.85 -19.19 22.94
C SER A 647 6.23 -18.82 24.29
N THR A 648 7.03 -18.73 25.35
CA THR A 648 6.59 -18.31 26.69
C THR A 648 6.86 -16.83 26.96
N GLY A 649 7.47 -16.12 26.00
CA GLY A 649 7.88 -14.73 26.14
C GLY A 649 9.18 -14.55 26.95
N ALA A 650 9.94 -15.63 27.16
CA ALA A 650 11.22 -15.62 27.86
C ALA A 650 12.38 -15.43 26.87
N ALA A 651 13.36 -14.60 27.25
CA ALA A 651 14.59 -14.44 26.48
C ALA A 651 15.51 -15.66 26.68
N PRO A 652 16.41 -15.94 25.71
CA PRO A 652 17.41 -17.00 25.86
C PRO A 652 18.26 -16.80 27.13
N ASP A 653 18.61 -17.88 27.83
CA ASP A 653 19.48 -17.82 29.02
C ASP A 653 20.85 -17.17 28.74
N SER A 654 21.28 -17.18 27.48
CA SER A 654 22.53 -16.57 27.00
C SER A 654 22.37 -15.15 26.44
N ALA A 655 21.18 -14.55 26.53
CA ALA A 655 20.90 -13.22 26.00
C ALA A 655 21.81 -12.17 26.64
N ALA A 656 22.61 -11.48 25.82
CA ALA A 656 23.37 -10.32 26.25
C ALA A 656 22.47 -9.07 26.27
N THR A 657 22.83 -8.08 27.08
CA THR A 657 22.15 -6.79 27.11
C THR A 657 22.94 -5.76 26.32
N TYR A 658 22.27 -5.04 25.44
CA TYR A 658 22.84 -3.97 24.62
C TYR A 658 22.12 -2.65 24.89
N ASN A 659 22.79 -1.52 24.67
CA ASN A 659 22.12 -0.23 24.69
C ASN A 659 21.38 -0.04 23.37
N VAL A 660 20.16 0.48 23.41
CA VAL A 660 19.30 0.60 22.22
C VAL A 660 18.68 1.99 22.07
N MET A 661 18.79 2.83 23.10
CA MET A 661 18.40 4.23 23.04
C MET A 661 19.41 5.07 23.80
N ILE A 662 20.00 6.05 23.12
CA ILE A 662 20.98 6.97 23.69
C ILE A 662 20.63 8.41 23.33
N SER A 663 21.00 9.37 24.19
CA SER A 663 20.92 10.79 23.87
C SER A 663 22.08 11.56 24.50
N GLY A 664 22.42 12.72 23.95
CA GLY A 664 23.53 13.49 24.48
C GLY A 664 23.70 14.86 23.86
N GLN A 665 24.76 15.52 24.32
CA GLN A 665 25.20 16.80 23.78
C GLN A 665 26.66 16.69 23.34
N ALA A 666 26.91 16.90 22.05
CA ALA A 666 28.24 16.92 21.49
C ALA A 666 29.03 18.15 21.95
N GLY A 667 30.36 18.10 21.84
CA GLY A 667 31.25 19.16 22.32
C GLY A 667 31.05 20.53 21.64
N ASN A 668 30.41 20.57 20.48
CA ASN A 668 30.03 21.81 19.79
C ASN A 668 28.74 22.45 20.35
N GLY A 669 27.97 21.73 21.17
CA GLY A 669 26.70 22.17 21.73
C GLY A 669 25.46 21.50 21.13
N GLY A 670 25.60 20.83 19.97
CA GLY A 670 24.49 20.13 19.32
C GLY A 670 23.98 18.97 20.17
N ARG A 671 22.68 18.69 20.10
CA ARG A 671 22.03 17.65 20.92
C ARG A 671 21.40 16.59 20.04
N SER A 672 21.49 15.34 20.43
CA SER A 672 21.05 14.24 19.58
C SER A 672 20.50 13.06 20.37
N ALA A 673 19.71 12.25 19.70
CA ALA A 673 19.30 10.94 20.18
C ALA A 673 19.34 9.91 19.05
N PHE A 674 19.62 8.68 19.42
CA PHE A 674 19.56 7.53 18.52
C PHE A 674 18.76 6.40 19.15
N LEU A 675 17.88 5.78 18.35
CA LEU A 675 17.12 4.58 18.71
C LEU A 675 17.48 3.47 17.73
N ALA A 676 18.09 2.39 18.21
CA ALA A 676 18.57 1.25 17.42
C ALA A 676 17.46 0.27 17.00
N PHE A 677 16.22 0.75 16.90
CA PHE A 677 15.02 0.00 16.61
C PHE A 677 13.97 0.93 15.98
N ASP A 678 13.00 0.36 15.26
CA ASP A 678 11.84 1.12 14.78
C ASP A 678 10.88 1.46 15.95
N PRO A 679 10.70 2.76 16.31
CA PRO A 679 9.90 3.17 17.46
C PRO A 679 8.43 2.78 17.39
N ILE A 680 7.87 2.50 16.20
CA ILE A 680 6.46 2.08 16.09
C ILE A 680 6.27 0.56 16.20
N ALA A 681 7.34 -0.21 16.14
CA ALA A 681 7.30 -1.66 16.20
C ALA A 681 7.32 -2.19 17.65
N ILE A 682 6.94 -1.37 18.62
CA ILE A 682 6.95 -1.73 20.04
C ILE A 682 5.54 -1.90 20.61
N ASN A 683 5.37 -2.98 21.38
CA ASN A 683 4.12 -3.27 22.05
C ASN A 683 4.37 -3.85 23.45
N THR A 684 3.30 -4.03 24.20
CA THR A 684 3.29 -4.87 25.39
C THR A 684 2.26 -5.97 25.27
N GLN A 685 2.55 -7.10 25.88
CA GLN A 685 1.67 -8.26 25.92
C GLN A 685 1.53 -8.77 27.36
N SER A 686 0.29 -8.97 27.83
CA SER A 686 0.02 -9.49 29.18
C SER A 686 -0.37 -10.97 29.22
N ALA A 687 -0.77 -11.60 28.10
CA ALA A 687 -1.07 -13.03 28.00
C ALA A 687 -0.91 -13.60 26.58
N ALA A 688 -0.82 -14.92 26.46
CA ALA A 688 -0.83 -15.66 25.18
C ALA A 688 -2.22 -16.27 24.90
N PRO A 689 -2.71 -16.30 23.65
CA PRO A 689 -2.08 -15.81 22.41
C PRO A 689 -2.04 -14.28 22.30
N HIS A 690 -1.32 -13.76 21.29
CA HIS A 690 -0.96 -12.35 21.04
C HIS A 690 -2.11 -11.33 21.25
N ASP A 691 -3.35 -11.75 21.10
CA ASP A 691 -4.54 -10.90 21.13
C ASP A 691 -5.13 -10.72 22.56
N ALA A 692 -4.59 -11.42 23.56
CA ALA A 692 -5.03 -11.36 24.95
C ALA A 692 -4.19 -10.32 25.73
N GLY A 693 -4.63 -9.06 25.69
CA GLY A 693 -4.06 -7.98 26.50
C GLY A 693 -2.83 -7.29 25.91
N TYR A 694 -2.97 -6.98 24.62
CA TYR A 694 -2.06 -6.20 23.82
C TYR A 694 -2.22 -4.70 24.09
N VAL A 695 -1.10 -3.99 24.27
CA VAL A 695 -1.07 -2.52 24.24
C VAL A 695 0.05 -2.06 23.33
N TRP A 696 -0.31 -1.34 22.27
CA TRP A 696 0.66 -0.71 21.38
C TRP A 696 1.32 0.50 22.06
N VAL A 697 2.65 0.54 22.07
CA VAL A 697 3.43 1.59 22.75
C VAL A 697 4.10 2.53 21.75
N GLY A 698 4.13 2.17 20.47
CA GLY A 698 4.83 2.94 19.44
C GLY A 698 4.34 4.38 19.29
N ALA A 699 3.05 4.62 19.52
CA ALA A 699 2.43 5.93 19.40
C ALA A 699 2.37 6.72 20.73
N HIS A 700 2.44 8.05 20.60
CA HIS A 700 2.63 9.03 21.69
C HIS A 700 1.51 9.10 22.76
N SER A 701 0.28 8.58 22.59
CA SER A 701 -0.78 8.79 23.59
C SER A 701 -1.47 7.51 24.04
N TYR A 702 -1.12 7.04 25.24
CA TYR A 702 -1.91 6.03 25.96
C TYR A 702 -2.48 6.63 27.24
N SER A 703 -3.81 6.74 27.34
CA SER A 703 -4.52 7.28 28.51
C SER A 703 -4.01 8.66 28.99
N GLY A 704 -3.54 9.49 28.06
CA GLY A 704 -3.00 10.82 28.35
C GLY A 704 -1.54 10.86 28.82
N ALA A 705 -0.84 9.72 28.87
CA ALA A 705 0.59 9.65 29.14
C ALA A 705 1.41 9.49 27.84
N ASN A 706 2.54 10.21 27.76
CA ASN A 706 3.57 9.97 26.76
C ASN A 706 4.36 8.70 27.15
N VAL A 707 4.26 7.68 26.30
CA VAL A 707 4.98 6.41 26.46
C VAL A 707 5.78 6.01 25.22
N SER A 708 5.78 6.85 24.17
CA SER A 708 6.52 6.57 22.93
C SER A 708 8.00 6.96 23.11
N PRO A 709 8.95 6.02 22.94
CA PRO A 709 10.38 6.32 23.05
C PRO A 709 10.84 7.47 22.15
N LEU A 710 10.32 7.56 20.93
CA LEU A 710 10.67 8.63 20.00
C LEU A 710 10.16 9.99 20.48
N ALA A 711 8.91 10.06 20.92
CA ALA A 711 8.37 11.30 21.46
C ALA A 711 9.08 11.72 22.75
N LEU A 712 9.42 10.76 23.63
CA LEU A 712 10.21 11.00 24.83
C LEU A 712 11.62 11.51 24.51
N ALA A 713 12.29 10.93 23.49
CA ALA A 713 13.56 11.42 22.95
C ALA A 713 13.45 12.89 22.50
N TYR A 714 12.43 13.17 21.71
CA TYR A 714 12.19 14.50 21.16
C TYR A 714 11.91 15.55 22.24
N GLU A 715 10.96 15.29 23.14
CA GLU A 715 10.59 16.20 24.22
C GLU A 715 11.73 16.40 25.23
N GLY A 716 12.46 15.33 25.57
CA GLY A 716 13.58 15.40 26.49
C GLY A 716 14.74 16.23 25.95
N LEU A 717 15.01 16.14 24.63
CA LEU A 717 16.01 16.98 23.99
C LEU A 717 15.57 18.44 23.95
N ASP A 718 14.29 18.75 23.72
CA ASP A 718 13.79 20.12 23.73
C ASP A 718 13.83 20.76 25.13
N ALA A 719 13.51 19.99 26.17
CA ALA A 719 13.58 20.41 27.58
C ALA A 719 14.98 20.92 28.01
N GLY A 720 16.05 20.57 27.27
CA GLY A 720 17.39 21.12 27.46
C GLY A 720 17.57 22.60 27.08
N VAL A 721 16.59 23.27 26.43
CA VAL A 721 16.61 24.72 26.13
C VAL A 721 15.84 25.55 27.18
N ASN A 722 15.06 24.91 28.05
CA ASN A 722 14.32 25.60 29.10
C ASN A 722 14.43 24.84 30.42
N THR A 723 15.33 25.31 31.29
CA THR A 723 15.14 25.09 32.73
C THR A 723 13.95 25.93 33.20
N ASP A 724 12.76 25.42 32.94
CA ASP A 724 11.62 25.52 33.84
C ASP A 724 10.73 24.31 33.56
N ASN A 725 10.80 23.34 34.48
CA ASN A 725 9.81 22.29 34.60
C ASN A 725 8.45 22.93 34.90
N GLU A 726 7.73 23.30 33.85
CA GLU A 726 6.28 23.28 33.87
C GLU A 726 5.85 22.25 32.84
N ILE A 727 5.49 21.04 33.31
CA ILE A 727 4.41 20.28 32.69
C ILE A 727 3.37 21.32 32.31
N ALA A 728 3.06 21.50 31.02
CA ALA A 728 2.14 22.53 30.57
C ALA A 728 0.78 22.31 31.24
N MET A 729 0.63 22.89 32.42
CA MET A 729 -0.58 22.88 33.21
C MET A 729 -1.62 23.52 32.31
N PRO A 730 -2.82 22.91 32.16
CA PRO A 730 -3.90 23.58 31.50
C PRO A 730 -4.03 24.98 32.10
N ASN A 731 -3.92 26.03 31.29
CA ASN A 731 -3.96 27.40 31.81
C ASN A 731 -5.39 27.88 32.10
N ARG A 732 -6.38 27.01 31.88
CA ARG A 732 -7.81 27.23 32.14
C ARG A 732 -8.58 25.91 32.24
N PHE A 733 -9.72 25.95 32.91
CA PHE A 733 -10.76 24.94 32.80
C PHE A 733 -11.33 24.89 31.36
N GLU A 734 -11.23 23.74 30.69
CA GLU A 734 -11.67 23.56 29.30
C GLU A 734 -12.35 22.21 29.08
N LEU A 735 -13.34 22.18 28.19
CA LEU A 735 -14.07 20.98 27.79
C LEU A 735 -13.58 20.54 26.40
N LYS A 736 -12.94 19.38 26.32
CA LYS A 736 -12.34 18.86 25.07
C LYS A 736 -13.34 18.11 24.18
N GLY A 737 -14.51 17.78 24.71
CA GLY A 737 -15.57 17.11 23.96
C GLY A 737 -15.85 15.71 24.49
N ASN A 738 -16.60 14.94 23.71
CA ASN A 738 -16.78 13.52 23.94
C ASN A 738 -16.52 12.71 22.65
N TYR A 739 -15.84 11.56 22.75
CA TYR A 739 -15.54 10.69 21.61
C TYR A 739 -15.71 9.20 21.98
N PRO A 740 -16.27 8.36 21.10
CA PRO A 740 -16.92 8.71 19.83
C PRO A 740 -18.18 9.56 20.02
N ASN A 741 -18.61 10.29 18.99
CA ASN A 741 -19.89 11.02 18.95
C ASN A 741 -20.36 11.16 17.48
N PRO A 742 -21.42 10.46 17.03
CA PRO A 742 -22.30 9.59 17.81
C PRO A 742 -21.58 8.35 18.38
N PHE A 743 -22.12 7.75 19.44
CA PHE A 743 -21.50 6.61 20.13
C PHE A 743 -22.46 5.42 20.30
N ASN A 744 -21.92 4.21 20.35
CA ASN A 744 -22.65 2.96 20.62
C ASN A 744 -21.74 1.91 21.30
N PRO A 745 -22.00 1.44 22.53
CA PRO A 745 -22.85 2.02 23.56
C PRO A 745 -22.09 3.02 24.46
N SER A 746 -20.78 3.27 24.25
CA SER A 746 -19.98 4.14 25.13
C SER A 746 -19.24 5.28 24.45
N THR A 747 -19.11 6.39 25.17
CA THR A 747 -18.32 7.59 24.83
C THR A 747 -17.50 8.03 26.03
N SER A 748 -16.39 8.70 25.77
CA SER A 748 -15.54 9.30 26.78
C SER A 748 -15.62 10.81 26.74
N ILE A 749 -15.88 11.45 27.87
CA ILE A 749 -15.92 12.91 28.03
C ILE A 749 -14.57 13.38 28.57
N ALA A 750 -13.87 14.21 27.80
CA ALA A 750 -12.57 14.76 28.17
C ALA A 750 -12.68 16.24 28.58
N TYR A 751 -12.00 16.61 29.66
CA TYR A 751 -11.92 17.97 30.18
C TYR A 751 -10.56 18.23 30.83
N SER A 752 -10.13 19.48 30.92
CA SER A 752 -8.88 19.85 31.60
C SER A 752 -9.14 20.85 32.71
N ILE A 753 -8.40 20.71 33.81
CA ILE A 753 -8.50 21.52 35.02
C ILE A 753 -7.15 22.19 35.26
N ASP A 754 -7.15 23.47 35.59
CA ASP A 754 -5.97 24.32 35.80
C ASP A 754 -5.49 24.39 37.26
N LEU A 755 -6.40 24.14 38.21
CA LEU A 755 -6.16 24.22 39.66
C LEU A 755 -6.90 23.07 40.36
N ASN A 756 -6.43 22.62 41.54
CA ASN A 756 -7.17 21.62 42.34
C ASN A 756 -8.65 22.03 42.46
N SER A 757 -9.55 21.17 41.98
CA SER A 757 -10.96 21.50 41.83
C SER A 757 -11.84 20.34 42.30
N ASN A 758 -12.94 20.66 42.98
CA ASN A 758 -14.03 19.70 43.16
C ASN A 758 -14.82 19.65 41.85
N VAL A 759 -14.77 18.52 41.15
CA VAL A 759 -15.39 18.33 39.84
C VAL A 759 -16.59 17.43 39.91
N ASN A 760 -17.66 17.84 39.23
CA ASN A 760 -18.87 17.05 39.03
C ASN A 760 -19.14 16.90 37.52
N VAL A 761 -19.25 15.66 37.04
CA VAL A 761 -19.56 15.32 35.64
C VAL A 761 -20.93 14.64 35.59
N THR A 762 -21.91 15.32 35.01
CA THR A 762 -23.31 14.86 35.01
C THR A 762 -23.89 14.87 33.59
N VAL A 763 -24.66 13.83 33.27
CA VAL A 763 -25.40 13.67 32.01
C VAL A 763 -26.87 13.99 32.23
N TYR A 764 -27.46 14.72 31.29
CA TYR A 764 -28.84 15.16 31.28
C TYR A 764 -29.55 14.77 29.98
N SER A 765 -30.87 14.57 30.07
CA SER A 765 -31.75 14.47 28.91
C SER A 765 -31.96 15.84 28.26
N LEU A 766 -32.52 15.87 27.05
CA LEU A 766 -32.92 17.12 26.39
C LEU A 766 -33.97 17.93 27.19
N LEU A 767 -34.70 17.29 28.11
CA LEU A 767 -35.66 17.95 28.99
C LEU A 767 -35.03 18.51 30.27
N GLY A 768 -33.71 18.33 30.45
CA GLY A 768 -32.97 18.78 31.62
C GLY A 768 -33.07 17.82 32.81
N GLU A 769 -33.58 16.61 32.61
CA GLU A 769 -33.60 15.58 33.66
C GLU A 769 -32.20 14.98 33.81
N GLU A 770 -31.72 14.85 35.04
CA GLU A 770 -30.45 14.17 35.32
C GLU A 770 -30.58 12.68 35.02
N ILE A 771 -29.68 12.18 34.16
CA ILE A 771 -29.63 10.79 33.73
C ILE A 771 -28.59 10.02 34.55
N ALA A 772 -27.37 10.55 34.63
CA ALA A 772 -26.27 9.90 35.32
C ALA A 772 -25.26 10.92 35.86
N THR A 773 -24.76 10.69 37.08
CA THR A 773 -23.55 11.38 37.57
C THR A 773 -22.37 10.43 37.38
N LEU A 774 -21.46 10.78 36.48
CA LEU A 774 -20.36 9.92 36.06
C LEU A 774 -19.13 10.05 36.97
N PHE A 775 -18.92 11.23 37.54
CA PHE A 775 -17.83 11.51 38.45
C PHE A 775 -18.22 12.65 39.40
N ALA A 776 -17.87 12.52 40.67
CA ALA A 776 -18.00 13.57 41.67
C ALA A 776 -16.86 13.45 42.70
N GLY A 777 -15.92 14.39 42.70
CA GLY A 777 -14.77 14.34 43.59
C GLY A 777 -13.72 15.41 43.33
N ASP A 778 -12.68 15.45 44.17
CA ASP A 778 -11.56 16.36 44.00
C ASP A 778 -10.57 15.81 42.96
N VAL A 779 -10.17 16.66 42.01
CA VAL A 779 -9.16 16.35 40.97
C VAL A 779 -8.05 17.39 40.98
N THR A 780 -6.82 16.92 40.72
CA THR A 780 -5.63 17.76 40.57
C THR A 780 -5.59 18.40 39.18
N PRO A 781 -4.81 19.48 38.97
CA PRO A 781 -4.56 20.04 37.64
C PRO A 781 -4.13 18.98 36.64
N GLY A 782 -4.65 19.05 35.42
CA GLY A 782 -4.39 18.08 34.36
C GLY A 782 -5.59 17.85 33.44
N THR A 783 -5.40 17.00 32.43
CA THR A 783 -6.50 16.52 31.59
C THR A 783 -7.09 15.25 32.22
N HIS A 784 -8.41 15.18 32.28
CA HIS A 784 -9.18 14.09 32.87
C HIS A 784 -10.21 13.58 31.87
N GLU A 785 -10.55 12.31 31.99
CA GLU A 785 -11.52 11.65 31.12
C GLU A 785 -12.49 10.80 31.95
N VAL A 786 -13.78 10.87 31.60
CA VAL A 786 -14.83 10.10 32.27
C VAL A 786 -15.72 9.44 31.23
N ARG A 787 -15.89 8.12 31.33
CA ARG A 787 -16.67 7.31 30.39
C ARG A 787 -18.15 7.27 30.76
N TRP A 788 -19.01 7.34 29.75
CA TRP A 788 -20.43 7.01 29.85
C TRP A 788 -20.79 5.87 28.89
N ASN A 789 -21.51 4.87 29.38
CA ASN A 789 -21.92 3.66 28.65
C ASN A 789 -23.43 3.65 28.31
N GLY A 790 -24.08 4.82 28.30
CA GLY A 790 -25.49 4.92 27.92
C GLY A 790 -26.46 4.29 28.93
N VAL A 791 -26.11 4.25 30.22
CA VAL A 791 -27.01 3.84 31.32
C VAL A 791 -27.28 4.99 32.28
N ASP A 792 -28.43 4.97 32.95
CA ASP A 792 -28.77 5.92 34.01
C ASP A 792 -28.18 5.52 35.38
N ASN A 793 -28.39 6.34 36.40
CA ASN A 793 -27.95 6.07 37.78
C ASN A 793 -28.54 4.77 38.39
N ALA A 794 -29.60 4.20 37.80
CA ALA A 794 -30.18 2.91 38.22
C ALA A 794 -29.59 1.72 37.45
N GLY A 795 -28.61 1.96 36.57
CA GLY A 795 -28.00 0.94 35.71
C GLY A 795 -28.89 0.52 34.53
N VAL A 796 -29.96 1.28 34.25
CA VAL A 796 -30.89 0.98 33.16
C VAL A 796 -30.42 1.72 31.90
N ALA A 797 -30.36 0.99 30.78
CA ALA A 797 -29.90 1.56 29.53
C ALA A 797 -30.89 2.60 28.99
N VAL A 798 -30.41 3.79 28.63
CA VAL A 798 -31.24 4.89 28.12
C VAL A 798 -31.52 4.76 26.61
N ALA A 799 -32.52 5.47 26.09
CA ALA A 799 -32.93 5.37 24.68
C ALA A 799 -31.90 6.01 23.73
N SER A 800 -31.85 5.58 22.46
CA SER A 800 -31.09 6.31 21.43
C SER A 800 -31.59 7.74 21.32
N GLY A 801 -30.68 8.71 21.27
CA GLY A 801 -31.06 10.11 21.31
C GLY A 801 -29.93 11.06 21.67
N VAL A 802 -30.28 12.33 21.77
CA VAL A 802 -29.36 13.40 22.16
C VAL A 802 -29.37 13.54 23.68
N TYR A 803 -28.17 13.65 24.24
CA TYR A 803 -27.92 13.93 25.65
C TYR A 803 -26.99 15.12 25.80
N ILE A 804 -27.06 15.79 26.93
CA ILE A 804 -26.18 16.91 27.30
C ILE A 804 -25.35 16.46 28.48
N TYR A 805 -24.03 16.57 28.41
CA TYR A 805 -23.19 16.38 29.60
C TYR A 805 -22.69 17.75 30.09
N ARG A 806 -22.48 17.85 31.39
CA ARG A 806 -22.03 19.04 32.10
C ARG A 806 -20.87 18.68 32.99
N VAL A 807 -19.78 19.43 32.88
CA VAL A 807 -18.64 19.37 33.79
C VAL A 807 -18.65 20.65 34.60
N GLU A 808 -18.71 20.53 35.92
CA GLU A 808 -18.66 21.65 36.86
C GLU A 808 -17.35 21.61 37.64
N ALA A 809 -16.64 22.74 37.73
CA ALA A 809 -15.40 22.90 38.49
C ALA A 809 -15.35 24.32 39.07
N ASN A 810 -15.09 24.48 40.37
CA ASN A 810 -14.81 25.77 41.04
C ASN A 810 -15.72 26.96 40.61
N ASN A 811 -17.05 26.75 40.60
CA ASN A 811 -18.10 27.69 40.16
C ASN A 811 -18.21 27.98 38.65
N GLN A 812 -17.48 27.25 37.81
CA GLN A 812 -17.65 27.25 36.36
C GLN A 812 -18.35 25.96 35.92
N ALA A 813 -19.11 26.03 34.84
CA ALA A 813 -19.75 24.88 34.24
C ALA A 813 -19.63 24.94 32.71
N LEU A 814 -19.12 23.87 32.12
CA LEU A 814 -19.04 23.69 30.68
C LEU A 814 -19.94 22.52 30.28
N THR A 815 -20.63 22.66 29.15
CA THR A 815 -21.59 21.67 28.66
C THR A 815 -21.26 21.26 27.24
N GLY A 816 -21.39 19.97 26.95
CA GLY A 816 -21.30 19.44 25.59
C GLY A 816 -22.51 18.57 25.26
N LYS A 817 -22.66 18.27 23.97
CA LYS A 817 -23.79 17.50 23.44
C LYS A 817 -23.28 16.20 22.82
N MET A 818 -23.96 15.10 23.12
CA MET A 818 -23.63 13.77 22.61
C MET A 818 -24.85 13.06 22.03
N MET A 819 -24.62 12.14 21.09
CA MET A 819 -25.66 11.34 20.44
C MET A 819 -25.41 9.84 20.68
N LEU A 820 -26.32 9.19 21.39
CA LEU A 820 -26.33 7.74 21.56
C LEU A 820 -27.07 7.09 20.38
N LEU A 821 -26.38 6.17 19.70
CA LEU A 821 -26.97 5.24 18.73
C LEU A 821 -27.01 3.85 19.39
N LYS A 822 -28.16 3.18 19.32
CA LYS A 822 -28.28 1.75 19.62
C LYS A 822 -28.67 1.01 18.38
#